data_AF-A0AA42TRB9-F1
#
_entry.id   AF-A0AA42TRB9-F1
#
_cell.length_a   1.000
_cell.length_b   1.000
_cell.length_c   1.000
_cell.angle_alpha   90.00
_cell.angle_beta   90.00
_cell.angle_gamma   90.00
#
_symmetry.space_group_name_H-M   'P 1'
#
loop_
_entity.id
_entity.type
_entity.pdbx_description
1 polymer ?
#
loop_
_entity_poly.entity_id
_entity_poly.type
_entity_poly.pdbx_seq_one_letter_code
_entity_poly.pdbx_strand_id
1 'polypeptide(L)'
;MKKTYLYSMLALCVSAACHAETYPAPVGPSQSDFGGVGLLQTPTARMAREGEISLNYRDNDQYRYYSASVQLFPWLETTLRYTDVRTKQYSSVDAFSGDQTYKDKAFDVKLRLWEESYWMPQVSVGAKDIGGTGLFDAEYIVASKAWGPFDFSLGLGWGYLGTSGNVKNPFCTYSDKYCYRDNSYKKAGSINGDQMFHGPASLFGGVEYQTPWQPLRLKLEYEGNDYSQDFAGKIEQKSKFNVGAIYRVTDWADVNLSYERGNTVMFGFTLRTNFNDMRPHYNDNARPAYRPEPQDAILQHSVVANQLTLLKYNAGLADPKIQVKGDTLYVTGEQVKYRDSREGIERANRIVMNDLPDGIRTIRVTENRLNLPQVTTETDVASLKRHLEGEPLGHETELVQKRVEPIVPETTEQGWYIDKSRFDFHIDPVLNQSVGGPENFYMYQLGAMATADLWVTDHLLTTGSLFGNIANNYDKFNYTNPPNDSKLPRVRTRVREYVQNDVYVNNLQANYFQYFGNGFYGQVYGGYLETMFGGAGAEVLYRPVDSNWAFGIDANYVKQRDWRSAQDMMKFTDYSVKTGHLTAYWTPSFAQDVLVKASVGQYLAGDKGGTLDISKHFDSGVVVGGYATITNVSPDEYGEGDFTKGVYVSIPLDLFSSGPTRSRAAVGWTPLTRDGGQQLGRKFQLYDMTSDKNINFR
;
A
#
# COMPACT_ATOMS: atom_id res chain seq x y z
N MET A 1 -39.86 23.02 3.63
CA MET A 1 -38.74 23.12 2.65
C MET A 1 -39.00 24.27 1.68
N LYS A 2 -38.02 25.16 1.46
CA LYS A 2 -38.15 26.25 0.47
C LYS A 2 -38.21 25.66 -0.95
N LYS A 3 -39.08 26.20 -1.82
CA LYS A 3 -39.31 25.74 -3.21
C LYS A 3 -38.02 25.62 -4.05
N THR A 4 -36.98 26.38 -3.70
CA THR A 4 -35.66 26.35 -4.34
C THR A 4 -34.93 25.00 -4.19
N TYR A 5 -35.08 24.30 -3.07
CA TYR A 5 -34.46 22.97 -2.88
C TYR A 5 -35.16 21.88 -3.70
N LEU A 6 -36.45 22.07 -4.00
CA LEU A 6 -37.24 21.12 -4.78
C LEU A 6 -36.76 21.08 -6.23
N TYR A 7 -36.45 22.24 -6.82
CA TYR A 7 -35.93 22.33 -8.20
C TYR A 7 -34.51 21.80 -8.32
N SER A 8 -33.65 22.00 -7.31
CA SER A 8 -32.32 21.39 -7.29
C SER A 8 -32.37 19.87 -7.15
N MET A 9 -33.27 19.33 -6.33
CA MET A 9 -33.50 17.87 -6.26
C MET A 9 -34.11 17.33 -7.55
N LEU A 10 -35.07 18.04 -8.18
CA LEU A 10 -35.64 17.62 -9.46
C LEU A 10 -34.59 17.62 -10.57
N ALA A 11 -33.70 18.63 -10.62
CA ALA A 11 -32.61 18.69 -11.58
C ALA A 11 -31.59 17.56 -11.37
N LEU A 12 -31.27 17.21 -10.11
CA LEU A 12 -30.44 16.04 -9.77
C LEU A 12 -31.11 14.72 -10.21
N CYS A 13 -32.42 14.56 -9.97
CA CYS A 13 -33.17 13.39 -10.40
C CYS A 13 -33.25 13.26 -11.93
N VAL A 14 -33.40 14.39 -12.65
CA VAL A 14 -33.47 14.41 -14.12
C VAL A 14 -32.09 14.16 -14.74
N SER A 15 -31.02 14.75 -14.22
CA SER A 15 -29.65 14.45 -14.69
C SER A 15 -29.23 13.01 -14.40
N ALA A 16 -29.65 12.42 -13.28
CA ALA A 16 -29.41 11.01 -12.98
C ALA A 16 -30.23 10.06 -13.89
N ALA A 17 -31.45 10.45 -14.29
CA ALA A 17 -32.28 9.67 -15.20
C ALA A 17 -31.78 9.73 -16.66
N CYS A 18 -31.11 10.82 -17.07
CA CYS A 18 -30.59 10.99 -18.43
C CYS A 18 -29.24 10.29 -18.69
N HIS A 19 -28.54 9.81 -17.65
CA HIS A 19 -27.33 8.98 -17.75
C HIS A 19 -27.63 7.51 -17.44
N ALA A 20 -28.65 6.94 -18.10
CA ALA A 20 -28.86 5.50 -18.09
C ALA A 20 -27.80 4.81 -18.98
N GLU A 21 -26.57 4.73 -18.50
CA GLU A 21 -25.61 3.76 -19.03
C GLU A 21 -26.20 2.36 -18.83
N THR A 22 -26.24 1.57 -19.88
CA THR A 22 -26.55 0.15 -19.79
C THR A 22 -25.39 -0.55 -19.10
N TYR A 23 -25.50 -0.80 -17.80
CA TYR A 23 -24.52 -1.53 -17.00
C TYR A 23 -24.33 -2.95 -17.57
N PRO A 24 -23.22 -3.24 -18.27
CA PRO A 24 -23.08 -4.49 -19.02
C PRO A 24 -22.52 -5.64 -18.16
N ALA A 25 -22.03 -5.35 -16.95
CA ALA A 25 -21.52 -6.33 -15.99
C ALA A 25 -22.50 -6.51 -14.81
N PRO A 26 -22.58 -7.70 -14.18
CA PRO A 26 -23.28 -7.84 -12.91
C PRO A 26 -22.69 -6.86 -11.91
N VAL A 27 -23.56 -6.13 -11.19
CA VAL A 27 -23.27 -4.92 -10.38
C VAL A 27 -22.26 -5.16 -9.23
N GLY A 28 -21.75 -6.40 -9.08
CA GLY A 28 -20.85 -6.83 -8.02
C GLY A 28 -21.55 -6.85 -6.66
N PRO A 29 -20.95 -7.48 -5.64
CA PRO A 29 -21.50 -7.39 -4.30
C PRO A 29 -21.53 -5.93 -3.80
N SER A 30 -22.43 -5.67 -2.85
CA SER A 30 -22.56 -4.39 -2.17
C SER A 30 -21.74 -4.37 -0.87
N GLN A 31 -21.47 -3.16 -0.37
CA GLN A 31 -20.73 -2.94 0.88
C GLN A 31 -21.69 -2.78 2.07
N SER A 32 -21.31 -3.36 3.21
CA SER A 32 -22.03 -3.26 4.49
C SER A 32 -21.80 -1.89 5.16
N ASP A 33 -22.53 -1.61 6.24
CA ASP A 33 -22.39 -0.36 6.99
C ASP A 33 -21.06 -0.26 7.74
N PHE A 34 -20.54 -1.43 8.12
CA PHE A 34 -19.24 -1.61 8.73
C PHE A 34 -18.09 -1.64 7.70
N GLY A 35 -18.38 -1.53 6.40
CA GLY A 35 -17.45 -1.87 5.32
C GLY A 35 -17.37 -3.37 5.06
N GLY A 36 -16.59 -3.75 4.05
CA GLY A 36 -16.55 -5.11 3.53
C GLY A 36 -17.84 -5.50 2.82
N VAL A 37 -17.78 -6.56 2.03
CA VAL A 37 -18.95 -7.07 1.31
C VAL A 37 -19.99 -7.63 2.30
N GLY A 38 -21.22 -7.14 2.20
CA GLY A 38 -22.31 -7.48 3.12
C GLY A 38 -23.67 -6.90 2.74
N LEU A 39 -24.68 -7.18 3.58
CA LEU A 39 -26.01 -6.58 3.50
C LEU A 39 -25.98 -5.17 4.10
N LEU A 40 -26.64 -4.91 5.22
CA LEU A 40 -26.61 -3.64 5.92
C LEU A 40 -25.58 -3.78 7.05
N GLN A 41 -25.98 -4.26 8.23
CA GLN A 41 -25.08 -4.48 9.36
C GLN A 41 -24.33 -5.84 9.25
N THR A 42 -24.87 -6.78 8.49
CA THR A 42 -24.41 -8.18 8.46
C THR A 42 -23.53 -8.49 7.25
N PRO A 43 -22.50 -9.35 7.42
CA PRO A 43 -21.67 -9.80 6.31
C PRO A 43 -22.40 -10.83 5.44
N THR A 44 -21.97 -10.97 4.18
CA THR A 44 -22.35 -12.10 3.31
C THR A 44 -21.13 -12.95 3.00
N ALA A 45 -21.35 -14.14 2.42
CA ALA A 45 -20.25 -14.98 1.97
C ALA A 45 -19.56 -14.44 0.71
N ARG A 46 -20.18 -13.47 0.02
CA ARG A 46 -19.70 -12.91 -1.25
C ARG A 46 -18.35 -12.21 -1.10
N MET A 47 -17.60 -12.22 -2.21
CA MET A 47 -16.31 -11.55 -2.38
C MET A 47 -16.41 -10.63 -3.58
N ALA A 48 -15.79 -9.46 -3.49
CA ALA A 48 -15.62 -8.56 -4.63
C ALA A 48 -14.60 -9.13 -5.63
N ARG A 49 -14.40 -8.45 -6.76
CA ARG A 49 -13.32 -8.83 -7.69
C ARG A 49 -11.97 -8.54 -7.03
N GLU A 50 -10.99 -9.42 -7.26
CA GLU A 50 -9.62 -9.19 -6.80
C GLU A 50 -9.11 -7.81 -7.25
N GLY A 51 -8.48 -7.09 -6.33
CA GLY A 51 -8.03 -5.71 -6.53
C GLY A 51 -9.11 -4.65 -6.34
N GLU A 52 -10.37 -5.00 -6.12
CA GLU A 52 -11.40 -4.01 -5.79
C GLU A 52 -11.08 -3.34 -4.45
N ILE A 53 -11.03 -2.01 -4.48
CA ILE A 53 -10.99 -1.16 -3.29
C ILE A 53 -12.28 -0.37 -3.22
N SER A 54 -12.86 -0.30 -2.02
CA SER A 54 -14.02 0.53 -1.74
C SER A 54 -13.78 1.45 -0.55
N LEU A 55 -14.09 2.73 -0.70
CA LEU A 55 -14.16 3.72 0.36
C LEU A 55 -15.62 3.97 0.72
N ASN A 56 -16.00 3.75 1.97
CA ASN A 56 -17.37 3.83 2.43
C ASN A 56 -17.54 4.95 3.47
N TYR A 57 -18.66 5.65 3.36
CA TYR A 57 -19.20 6.51 4.41
C TYR A 57 -20.61 6.06 4.76
N ARG A 58 -20.93 6.00 6.05
CA ARG A 58 -22.27 5.69 6.58
C ARG A 58 -22.53 6.56 7.80
N ASP A 59 -23.76 7.05 7.95
CA ASP A 59 -24.15 8.00 8.99
C ASP A 59 -25.55 7.68 9.52
N ASN A 60 -25.66 7.59 10.85
CA ASN A 60 -26.91 7.60 11.59
C ASN A 60 -26.77 8.46 12.86
N ASP A 61 -27.79 8.46 13.71
CA ASP A 61 -27.83 9.31 14.91
C ASP A 61 -26.85 8.88 16.01
N GLN A 62 -26.38 7.63 16.05
CA GLN A 62 -25.39 7.15 17.03
C GLN A 62 -23.96 7.06 16.47
N TYR A 63 -23.82 6.77 15.19
CA TYR A 63 -22.57 6.35 14.57
C TYR A 63 -22.31 7.01 13.23
N ARG A 64 -21.03 7.30 12.96
CA ARG A 64 -20.52 7.43 11.60
C ARG A 64 -19.43 6.40 11.36
N TYR A 65 -19.52 5.73 10.22
CA TYR A 65 -18.51 4.76 9.80
C TYR A 65 -17.78 5.29 8.58
N TYR A 66 -16.46 5.28 8.67
CA TYR A 66 -15.56 5.48 7.54
C TYR A 66 -14.79 4.19 7.36
N SER A 67 -14.88 3.55 6.19
CA SER A 67 -14.14 2.31 5.97
C SER A 67 -13.48 2.24 4.61
N ALA A 68 -12.36 1.55 4.55
CA ALA A 68 -11.64 1.21 3.33
C ALA A 68 -11.52 -0.30 3.26
N SER A 69 -12.12 -0.93 2.25
CA SER A 69 -12.07 -2.38 2.05
C SER A 69 -11.28 -2.70 0.80
N VAL A 70 -10.43 -3.73 0.86
CA VAL A 70 -9.61 -4.19 -0.25
C VAL A 70 -9.79 -5.69 -0.40
N GLN A 71 -10.16 -6.13 -1.59
CA GLN A 71 -10.17 -7.53 -1.98
C GLN A 71 -8.76 -7.95 -2.40
N LEU A 72 -7.93 -8.32 -1.43
CA LEU A 72 -6.53 -8.70 -1.65
C LEU A 72 -6.40 -9.93 -2.55
N PHE A 73 -7.18 -10.98 -2.29
CA PHE A 73 -7.21 -12.18 -3.13
C PHE A 73 -8.65 -12.56 -3.42
N PRO A 74 -8.94 -13.43 -4.40
CA PRO A 74 -10.30 -13.91 -4.66
C PRO A 74 -10.98 -14.59 -3.44
N TRP A 75 -10.18 -14.92 -2.42
CA TRP A 75 -10.61 -15.56 -1.18
C TRP A 75 -10.32 -14.73 0.08
N LEU A 76 -9.67 -13.56 0.01
CA LEU A 76 -9.33 -12.72 1.17
C LEU A 76 -9.77 -11.27 0.94
N GLU A 77 -10.69 -10.82 1.78
CA GLU A 77 -11.10 -9.42 1.91
C GLU A 77 -10.61 -8.88 3.26
N THR A 78 -10.10 -7.65 3.26
CA THR A 78 -9.69 -6.93 4.46
C THR A 78 -10.33 -5.55 4.50
N THR A 79 -10.72 -5.08 5.68
CA THR A 79 -11.36 -3.78 5.86
C THR A 79 -10.74 -3.03 7.03
N LEU A 80 -10.35 -1.79 6.79
CA LEU A 80 -10.04 -0.82 7.85
C LEU A 80 -11.30 0.00 8.10
N ARG A 81 -11.67 0.18 9.38
CA ARG A 81 -12.80 1.02 9.76
C ARG A 81 -12.42 1.98 10.88
N TYR A 82 -12.89 3.21 10.73
CA TYR A 82 -13.00 4.20 11.78
C TYR A 82 -14.46 4.40 12.15
N THR A 83 -14.76 4.25 13.43
CA THR A 83 -16.11 4.46 13.97
C THR A 83 -16.12 5.71 14.83
N ASP A 84 -16.98 6.66 14.48
CA ASP A 84 -17.29 7.84 15.29
C ASP A 84 -18.54 7.58 16.13
N VAL A 85 -18.38 7.54 17.46
CA VAL A 85 -19.47 7.31 18.41
C VAL A 85 -20.02 8.64 18.88
N ARG A 86 -21.12 9.08 18.26
CA ARG A 86 -21.66 10.44 18.40
C ARG A 86 -22.20 10.75 19.80
N THR A 87 -22.51 9.72 20.59
CA THR A 87 -23.09 9.83 21.93
C THR A 87 -22.05 9.85 23.06
N LYS A 88 -20.75 9.72 22.74
CA LYS A 88 -19.65 9.67 23.70
C LYS A 88 -18.58 10.69 23.36
N GLN A 89 -18.10 11.42 24.36
CA GLN A 89 -16.87 12.21 24.22
C GLN A 89 -15.65 11.29 24.14
N TYR A 90 -14.56 11.80 23.55
CA TYR A 90 -13.33 11.03 23.37
C TYR A 90 -12.70 10.54 24.70
N SER A 91 -12.72 11.38 25.72
CA SER A 91 -12.24 11.11 27.08
C SER A 91 -13.20 11.73 28.10
N SER A 92 -13.16 11.20 29.34
CA SER A 92 -13.88 11.78 30.49
C SER A 92 -13.29 13.11 30.97
N VAL A 93 -12.19 13.58 30.37
CA VAL A 93 -11.55 14.86 30.70
C VAL A 93 -11.96 15.91 29.66
N ASP A 94 -12.87 16.81 30.03
CA ASP A 94 -13.40 17.85 29.13
C ASP A 94 -12.30 18.72 28.50
N ALA A 95 -11.25 19.06 29.26
CA ALA A 95 -10.12 19.85 28.77
C ALA A 95 -9.29 19.13 27.70
N PHE A 96 -9.39 17.81 27.62
CA PHE A 96 -8.72 16.98 26.60
C PHE A 96 -9.64 16.69 25.41
N SER A 97 -10.92 16.42 25.68
CA SER A 97 -11.90 16.05 24.65
C SER A 97 -12.47 17.23 23.88
N GLY A 98 -12.76 18.36 24.55
CA GLY A 98 -13.55 19.44 23.95
C GLY A 98 -14.88 18.93 23.39
N ASP A 99 -15.12 19.19 22.10
CA ASP A 99 -16.27 18.73 21.32
C ASP A 99 -15.99 17.41 20.53
N GLN A 100 -14.82 16.80 20.72
CA GLN A 100 -14.45 15.57 20.03
C GLN A 100 -15.24 14.37 20.56
N THR A 101 -15.95 13.72 19.65
CA THR A 101 -16.62 12.45 19.90
C THR A 101 -15.64 11.28 19.87
N TYR A 102 -15.96 10.18 20.56
CA TYR A 102 -15.11 9.00 20.65
C TYR A 102 -14.84 8.38 19.28
N LYS A 103 -13.58 7.97 19.04
CA LYS A 103 -13.15 7.34 17.79
C LYS A 103 -12.58 5.97 18.08
N ASP A 104 -13.15 4.97 17.44
CA ASP A 104 -12.66 3.60 17.46
C ASP A 104 -12.03 3.21 16.12
N LYS A 105 -11.08 2.27 16.18
CA LYS A 105 -10.29 1.74 15.06
C LYS A 105 -10.48 0.23 15.01
N ALA A 106 -10.92 -0.27 13.87
CA ALA A 106 -11.11 -1.70 13.64
C ALA A 106 -10.41 -2.16 12.37
N PHE A 107 -9.93 -3.41 12.40
CA PHE A 107 -9.43 -4.13 11.23
C PHE A 107 -10.19 -5.46 11.10
N ASP A 108 -10.88 -5.64 9.97
CA ASP A 108 -11.72 -6.79 9.72
C ASP A 108 -11.07 -7.67 8.64
N VAL A 109 -11.19 -8.99 8.77
CA VAL A 109 -10.71 -10.00 7.82
C VAL A 109 -11.85 -10.95 7.48
N LYS A 110 -12.03 -11.24 6.19
CA LYS A 110 -12.96 -12.27 5.70
C LYS A 110 -12.25 -13.21 4.74
N LEU A 111 -12.39 -14.50 5.00
CA LEU A 111 -11.82 -15.61 4.24
C LEU A 111 -12.94 -16.41 3.59
N ARG A 112 -12.90 -16.57 2.27
CA ARG A 112 -13.79 -17.49 1.54
C ARG A 112 -13.22 -18.89 1.62
N LEU A 113 -14.01 -19.81 2.15
CA LEU A 113 -13.64 -21.21 2.30
C LEU A 113 -13.85 -21.98 0.99
N TRP A 114 -14.97 -21.75 0.32
CA TRP A 114 -15.25 -22.33 -1.00
C TRP A 114 -16.25 -21.49 -1.79
N GLU A 115 -16.19 -21.62 -3.11
CA GLU A 115 -17.08 -20.99 -4.09
C GLU A 115 -18.47 -21.64 -4.12
N GLU A 116 -19.47 -20.86 -4.53
CA GLU A 116 -20.78 -21.40 -4.84
C GLU A 116 -20.70 -22.38 -6.02
N SER A 117 -21.35 -23.52 -5.90
CA SER A 117 -21.60 -24.45 -7.01
C SER A 117 -23.10 -24.61 -7.21
N TYR A 118 -23.50 -25.47 -8.16
CA TYR A 118 -24.92 -25.77 -8.35
C TYR A 118 -25.59 -26.26 -7.04
N TRP A 119 -24.91 -27.14 -6.29
CA TRP A 119 -25.45 -27.77 -5.07
C TRP A 119 -25.06 -27.09 -3.76
N MET A 120 -23.88 -26.45 -3.72
CA MET A 120 -23.34 -25.89 -2.48
C MET A 120 -23.37 -24.36 -2.50
N PRO A 121 -23.73 -23.70 -1.38
CA PRO A 121 -23.57 -22.26 -1.24
C PRO A 121 -22.08 -21.88 -1.15
N GLN A 122 -21.76 -20.64 -1.50
CA GLN A 122 -20.48 -20.04 -1.14
C GLN A 122 -20.41 -19.88 0.37
N VAL A 123 -19.26 -20.16 0.98
CA VAL A 123 -19.10 -20.00 2.44
C VAL A 123 -17.86 -19.20 2.76
N SER A 124 -18.00 -18.30 3.72
CA SER A 124 -16.93 -17.48 4.26
C SER A 124 -16.95 -17.48 5.78
N VAL A 125 -15.76 -17.34 6.35
CA VAL A 125 -15.53 -17.07 7.78
C VAL A 125 -14.91 -15.69 7.88
N GLY A 126 -15.26 -14.93 8.91
CA GLY A 126 -14.60 -13.65 9.14
C GLY A 126 -14.58 -13.26 10.59
N ALA A 127 -13.73 -12.28 10.88
CA ALA A 127 -13.61 -11.63 12.17
C ALA A 127 -13.54 -10.11 11.96
N LYS A 128 -14.27 -9.38 12.80
CA LYS A 128 -14.30 -7.92 12.84
C LYS A 128 -13.53 -7.42 14.04
N ASP A 129 -12.91 -6.24 13.94
CA ASP A 129 -12.18 -5.57 15.02
C ASP A 129 -10.99 -6.39 15.58
N ILE A 130 -10.24 -7.05 14.69
CA ILE A 130 -9.04 -7.82 15.05
C ILE A 130 -7.94 -6.87 15.52
N GLY A 131 -7.66 -6.91 16.81
CA GLY A 131 -6.59 -6.13 17.41
C GLY A 131 -6.85 -4.62 17.43
N GLY A 132 -8.13 -4.20 17.42
CA GLY A 132 -8.57 -2.87 17.79
C GLY A 132 -8.88 -2.77 19.29
N THR A 133 -9.94 -2.05 19.66
CA THR A 133 -10.33 -1.85 21.08
C THR A 133 -11.28 -2.94 21.60
N GLY A 134 -11.86 -3.75 20.70
CA GLY A 134 -12.78 -4.83 21.03
C GLY A 134 -14.23 -4.40 21.15
N LEU A 135 -14.55 -3.14 20.85
CA LEU A 135 -15.91 -2.59 20.95
C LEU A 135 -16.88 -3.23 19.94
N PHE A 136 -16.38 -3.62 18.77
CA PHE A 136 -17.17 -4.24 17.70
C PHE A 136 -16.66 -5.63 17.32
N ASP A 137 -15.95 -6.28 18.26
CA ASP A 137 -15.37 -7.60 18.08
C ASP A 137 -16.46 -8.64 17.80
N ALA A 138 -16.33 -9.34 16.68
CA ALA A 138 -17.29 -10.34 16.24
C ALA A 138 -16.64 -11.34 15.30
N GLU A 139 -16.96 -12.61 15.48
CA GLU A 139 -16.63 -13.67 14.53
C GLU A 139 -17.90 -14.19 13.87
N TYR A 140 -17.79 -14.69 12.64
CA TYR A 140 -18.93 -15.24 11.93
C TYR A 140 -18.55 -16.31 10.92
N ILE A 141 -19.51 -17.18 10.65
CA ILE A 141 -19.53 -18.08 9.50
C ILE A 141 -20.82 -17.77 8.73
N VAL A 142 -20.72 -17.56 7.41
CA VAL A 142 -21.85 -17.18 6.57
C VAL A 142 -21.84 -17.95 5.26
N ALA A 143 -23.02 -18.36 4.82
CA ALA A 143 -23.26 -19.02 3.55
C ALA A 143 -24.14 -18.13 2.65
N SER A 144 -23.81 -18.04 1.36
CA SER A 144 -24.61 -17.31 0.37
C SER A 144 -24.93 -18.16 -0.86
N LYS A 145 -26.15 -18.03 -1.39
CA LYS A 145 -26.64 -18.77 -2.56
C LYS A 145 -27.45 -17.85 -3.46
N ALA A 146 -27.08 -17.78 -4.73
CA ALA A 146 -27.82 -17.00 -5.72
C ALA A 146 -28.92 -17.86 -6.35
N TRP A 147 -30.10 -17.28 -6.51
CA TRP A 147 -31.20 -17.88 -7.25
C TRP A 147 -31.95 -16.82 -8.06
N GLY A 148 -31.67 -16.78 -9.36
CA GLY A 148 -32.19 -15.74 -10.25
C GLY A 148 -31.69 -14.36 -9.82
N PRO A 149 -32.59 -13.36 -9.63
CA PRO A 149 -32.21 -12.01 -9.20
C PRO A 149 -32.00 -11.89 -7.68
N PHE A 150 -32.14 -12.97 -6.92
CA PHE A 150 -32.01 -12.98 -5.46
C PHE A 150 -30.68 -13.60 -5.04
N ASP A 151 -30.04 -13.01 -4.03
CA ASP A 151 -28.90 -13.58 -3.34
C ASP A 151 -29.23 -13.73 -1.86
N PHE A 152 -29.35 -14.97 -1.41
CA PHE A 152 -29.72 -15.31 -0.05
C PHE A 152 -28.47 -15.51 0.78
N SER A 153 -28.46 -14.98 2.00
CA SER A 153 -27.36 -15.17 2.96
C SER A 153 -27.89 -15.63 4.31
N LEU A 154 -27.23 -16.61 4.91
CA LEU A 154 -27.53 -17.10 6.27
C LEU A 154 -26.21 -17.35 6.99
N GLY A 155 -26.08 -16.78 8.18
CA GLY A 155 -24.88 -16.88 8.98
C GLY A 155 -25.14 -17.08 10.46
N LEU A 156 -24.09 -17.48 11.14
CA LEU A 156 -24.01 -17.61 12.59
C LEU A 156 -22.88 -16.69 13.07
N GLY A 157 -23.20 -15.81 14.02
CA GLY A 157 -22.28 -14.81 14.55
C GLY A 157 -22.08 -14.93 16.06
N TRP A 158 -20.91 -14.51 16.51
CA TRP A 158 -20.47 -14.39 17.90
C TRP A 158 -20.06 -12.95 18.19
N GLY A 159 -19.79 -12.62 19.45
CA GLY A 159 -19.43 -11.26 19.87
C GLY A 159 -20.55 -10.26 19.53
N TYR A 160 -20.19 -9.11 18.96
CA TYR A 160 -21.14 -8.04 18.62
C TYR A 160 -22.28 -8.49 17.70
N LEU A 161 -22.02 -9.38 16.73
CA LEU A 161 -23.06 -9.95 15.86
C LEU A 161 -23.95 -11.00 16.55
N GLY A 162 -23.47 -11.56 17.67
CA GLY A 162 -24.07 -12.69 18.38
C GLY A 162 -24.85 -12.33 19.65
N THR A 163 -24.92 -11.04 20.03
CA THR A 163 -25.38 -10.60 21.36
C THR A 163 -26.78 -11.07 21.73
N SER A 164 -27.69 -11.23 20.76
CA SER A 164 -29.05 -11.68 21.07
C SER A 164 -29.14 -13.16 21.49
N GLY A 165 -28.08 -13.95 21.28
CA GLY A 165 -27.94 -15.30 21.82
C GLY A 165 -29.05 -16.27 21.40
N ASN A 166 -29.68 -16.07 20.23
CA ASN A 166 -30.90 -16.78 19.85
C ASN A 166 -30.68 -18.26 19.49
N VAL A 167 -29.44 -18.72 19.40
CA VAL A 167 -29.07 -20.12 19.15
C VAL A 167 -27.96 -20.55 20.10
N LYS A 168 -28.01 -21.80 20.56
CA LYS A 168 -26.92 -22.37 21.37
C LYS A 168 -25.65 -22.49 20.53
N ASN A 169 -24.53 -21.97 21.03
CA ASN A 169 -23.24 -22.08 20.36
C ASN A 169 -22.93 -23.56 20.04
N PRO A 170 -22.80 -23.95 18.76
CA PRO A 170 -22.60 -25.36 18.40
C PRO A 170 -21.26 -25.90 18.94
N PHE A 171 -20.24 -25.05 19.12
CA PHE A 171 -18.93 -25.47 19.62
C PHE A 171 -18.92 -25.83 21.12
N CYS A 172 -19.97 -25.44 21.86
CA CYS A 172 -20.19 -25.95 23.22
C CYS A 172 -20.25 -27.47 23.29
N THR A 173 -20.75 -28.13 22.23
CA THR A 173 -20.84 -29.59 22.20
C THR A 173 -19.48 -30.27 22.08
N TYR A 174 -18.49 -29.55 21.54
CA TYR A 174 -17.12 -30.03 21.41
C TYR A 174 -16.31 -29.76 22.69
N SER A 175 -16.49 -28.59 23.32
CA SER A 175 -15.87 -28.27 24.60
C SER A 175 -16.60 -27.12 25.31
N ASP A 176 -16.81 -27.26 26.62
CA ASP A 176 -17.47 -26.25 27.46
C ASP A 176 -16.76 -24.89 27.43
N LYS A 177 -15.47 -24.84 27.10
CA LYS A 177 -14.73 -23.57 26.97
C LYS A 177 -15.41 -22.62 26.00
N TYR A 178 -15.95 -23.12 24.88
CA TYR A 178 -16.62 -22.30 23.86
C TYR A 178 -17.94 -21.69 24.35
N CYS A 179 -18.51 -22.16 25.45
CA CYS A 179 -19.75 -21.61 25.98
C CYS A 179 -19.57 -20.28 26.70
N TYR A 180 -18.34 -19.97 27.12
CA TYR A 180 -18.05 -18.80 27.93
C TYR A 180 -17.06 -17.91 27.21
N ARG A 181 -17.47 -16.67 26.91
CA ARG A 181 -16.57 -15.62 26.43
C ARG A 181 -16.19 -14.75 27.63
N ASP A 182 -14.89 -14.57 27.83
CA ASP A 182 -14.40 -13.60 28.79
C ASP A 182 -14.51 -12.20 28.16
N ASN A 183 -15.55 -11.46 28.58
CA ASN A 183 -15.81 -10.10 28.13
C ASN A 183 -15.03 -9.04 28.94
N SER A 184 -14.08 -9.44 29.79
CA SER A 184 -13.16 -8.46 30.39
C SER A 184 -12.34 -7.83 29.26
N TYR A 185 -12.50 -6.52 29.06
CA TYR A 185 -11.74 -5.75 28.07
C TYR A 185 -10.25 -5.92 28.37
N LYS A 186 -9.58 -6.83 27.64
CA LYS A 186 -8.12 -6.96 27.68
C LYS A 186 -7.52 -5.75 26.96
N LYS A 187 -6.25 -5.45 27.27
CA LYS A 187 -5.52 -4.26 26.76
C LYS A 187 -5.81 -4.02 25.28
N ALA A 188 -6.26 -2.80 24.95
CA ALA A 188 -6.50 -2.37 23.58
C ALA A 188 -5.26 -2.63 22.70
N GLY A 189 -5.46 -3.08 21.47
CA GLY A 189 -4.38 -3.36 20.52
C GLY A 189 -3.79 -4.78 20.54
N SER A 190 -4.21 -5.65 21.47
CA SER A 190 -3.81 -7.08 21.53
C SER A 190 -4.63 -7.97 20.57
N ILE A 191 -4.07 -9.05 20.03
CA ILE A 191 -4.82 -10.05 19.25
C ILE A 191 -5.14 -11.24 20.15
N ASN A 192 -6.42 -11.51 20.40
CA ASN A 192 -6.85 -12.60 21.28
C ASN A 192 -7.56 -13.71 20.50
N GLY A 193 -6.79 -14.58 19.84
CA GLY A 193 -7.33 -15.72 19.10
C GLY A 193 -8.03 -16.77 19.98
N ASP A 194 -7.69 -16.85 21.27
CA ASP A 194 -8.20 -17.88 22.19
C ASP A 194 -9.68 -17.71 22.53
N GLN A 195 -10.26 -16.53 22.31
CA GLN A 195 -11.68 -16.23 22.57
C GLN A 195 -12.55 -16.28 21.31
N MET A 196 -11.98 -16.55 20.13
CA MET A 196 -12.75 -16.58 18.88
C MET A 196 -13.82 -17.67 18.93
N PHE A 197 -15.04 -17.35 18.47
CA PHE A 197 -16.20 -18.26 18.46
C PHE A 197 -16.67 -18.73 19.85
N HIS A 198 -16.32 -18.01 20.92
CA HIS A 198 -16.78 -18.28 22.28
C HIS A 198 -18.02 -17.42 22.64
N GLY A 199 -18.81 -17.93 23.58
CA GLY A 199 -19.96 -17.23 24.16
C GLY A 199 -21.27 -17.43 23.39
N PRO A 200 -22.27 -16.57 23.64
CA PRO A 200 -23.56 -16.59 22.94
C PRO A 200 -23.38 -16.48 21.41
N ALA A 201 -24.21 -17.22 20.67
CA ALA A 201 -24.24 -17.17 19.22
C ALA A 201 -25.63 -16.74 18.73
N SER A 202 -25.67 -16.02 17.61
CA SER A 202 -26.93 -15.62 16.99
C SER A 202 -26.93 -15.90 15.49
N LEU A 203 -28.07 -16.37 14.99
CA LEU A 203 -28.35 -16.36 13.56
C LEU A 203 -28.51 -14.93 13.07
N PHE A 204 -28.01 -14.68 11.88
CA PHE A 204 -28.25 -13.48 11.08
C PHE A 204 -28.40 -13.89 9.61
N GLY A 205 -28.95 -13.02 8.78
CA GLY A 205 -29.05 -13.32 7.36
C GLY A 205 -29.98 -12.37 6.63
N GLY A 206 -30.27 -12.68 5.37
CA GLY A 206 -31.14 -11.83 4.58
C GLY A 206 -31.10 -12.16 3.10
N VAL A 207 -31.66 -11.25 2.33
CA VAL A 207 -31.72 -11.35 0.87
C VAL A 207 -31.38 -10.00 0.25
N GLU A 208 -30.50 -10.04 -0.76
CA GLU A 208 -30.32 -8.95 -1.71
C GLU A 208 -31.12 -9.29 -2.98
N TYR A 209 -31.90 -8.34 -3.47
CA TYR A 209 -32.69 -8.47 -4.70
C TYR A 209 -32.22 -7.46 -5.73
N GLN A 210 -31.69 -7.95 -6.84
CA GLN A 210 -31.41 -7.15 -8.02
C GLN A 210 -32.72 -6.86 -8.75
N THR A 211 -33.16 -5.60 -8.73
CA THR A 211 -34.38 -5.22 -9.43
C THR A 211 -34.15 -5.25 -10.95
N PRO A 212 -35.22 -5.34 -11.77
CA PRO A 212 -35.10 -5.19 -13.23
C PRO A 212 -34.48 -3.86 -13.65
N TRP A 213 -34.56 -2.83 -12.79
CA TRP A 213 -33.80 -1.59 -12.96
C TRP A 213 -32.38 -1.81 -12.42
N GLN A 214 -31.44 -2.13 -13.32
CA GLN A 214 -30.05 -2.49 -13.00
C GLN A 214 -29.37 -1.61 -11.92
N PRO A 215 -29.53 -0.27 -11.91
CA PRO A 215 -28.94 0.59 -10.89
C PRO A 215 -29.47 0.36 -9.48
N LEU A 216 -30.67 -0.19 -9.31
CA LEU A 216 -31.34 -0.31 -8.02
C LEU A 216 -31.32 -1.75 -7.49
N ARG A 217 -30.83 -1.90 -6.27
CA ARG A 217 -30.91 -3.13 -5.47
C ARG A 217 -31.65 -2.89 -4.17
N LEU A 218 -32.42 -3.88 -3.74
CA LEU A 218 -33.15 -3.86 -2.48
C LEU A 218 -32.57 -4.92 -1.53
N LYS A 219 -32.56 -4.62 -0.24
CA LYS A 219 -32.05 -5.49 0.81
C LYS A 219 -33.09 -5.67 1.90
N LEU A 220 -33.21 -6.91 2.37
CA LEU A 220 -33.87 -7.26 3.61
C LEU A 220 -32.88 -8.04 4.46
N GLU A 221 -32.66 -7.62 5.69
CA GLU A 221 -31.71 -8.20 6.62
C GLU A 221 -32.39 -8.52 7.95
N TYR A 222 -32.03 -9.65 8.55
CA TYR A 222 -32.31 -10.04 9.92
C TYR A 222 -30.99 -10.01 10.71
N GLU A 223 -30.95 -9.17 11.73
CA GLU A 223 -29.75 -8.92 12.53
C GLU A 223 -29.72 -9.75 13.82
N GLY A 224 -28.55 -10.31 14.13
CA GLY A 224 -28.32 -11.10 15.35
C GLY A 224 -27.97 -10.27 16.60
N ASN A 225 -27.70 -8.97 16.44
CA ASN A 225 -27.38 -8.05 17.51
C ASN A 225 -28.66 -7.45 18.13
N ASP A 226 -28.70 -7.35 19.45
CA ASP A 226 -29.79 -6.70 20.20
C ASP A 226 -29.40 -5.35 20.83
N TYR A 227 -28.15 -4.90 20.63
CA TYR A 227 -27.59 -3.64 21.12
C TYR A 227 -27.67 -3.46 22.65
N SER A 228 -27.89 -4.53 23.41
CA SER A 228 -28.03 -4.46 24.87
C SER A 228 -26.75 -4.04 25.60
N GLN A 229 -25.59 -4.29 24.98
CA GLN A 229 -24.25 -3.98 25.51
C GLN A 229 -23.51 -2.94 24.65
N ASP A 230 -24.26 -2.11 23.92
CA ASP A 230 -23.68 -1.21 22.93
C ASP A 230 -22.94 -0.02 23.58
N PHE A 231 -21.76 0.32 23.04
CA PHE A 231 -20.90 1.37 23.58
C PHE A 231 -21.49 2.78 23.43
N ALA A 232 -22.34 3.01 22.42
CA ALA A 232 -23.05 4.28 22.26
C ALA A 232 -24.10 4.50 23.38
N GLY A 233 -24.33 3.51 24.23
CA GLY A 233 -25.28 3.54 25.33
C GLY A 233 -26.53 2.72 25.01
N LYS A 234 -27.65 3.05 25.67
CA LYS A 234 -28.90 2.31 25.48
C LYS A 234 -29.50 2.64 24.11
N ILE A 235 -29.35 1.72 23.16
CA ILE A 235 -30.00 1.80 21.84
C ILE A 235 -31.33 1.03 21.91
N GLU A 236 -32.43 1.69 21.55
CA GLU A 236 -33.74 1.03 21.42
C GLU A 236 -33.82 0.31 20.07
N GLN A 237 -34.06 -1.00 20.08
CA GLN A 237 -34.34 -1.81 18.88
C GLN A 237 -35.82 -2.21 18.87
N LYS A 238 -36.61 -1.69 17.93
CA LYS A 238 -38.03 -2.02 17.76
C LYS A 238 -38.27 -3.26 16.87
N SER A 239 -37.31 -3.55 15.99
CA SER A 239 -37.35 -4.66 15.05
C SER A 239 -35.94 -5.22 14.83
N LYS A 240 -35.83 -6.55 14.65
CA LYS A 240 -34.59 -7.20 14.19
C LYS A 240 -34.44 -7.20 12.66
N PHE A 241 -35.46 -6.75 11.95
CA PHE A 241 -35.46 -6.65 10.50
C PHE A 241 -35.08 -5.24 10.05
N ASN A 242 -34.09 -5.18 9.16
CA ASN A 242 -33.58 -3.99 8.50
C ASN A 242 -33.93 -4.06 7.01
N VAL A 243 -34.29 -2.92 6.41
CA VAL A 243 -34.56 -2.81 4.97
C VAL A 243 -33.73 -1.69 4.37
N GLY A 244 -33.26 -1.86 3.15
CA GLY A 244 -32.45 -0.84 2.49
C GLY A 244 -32.48 -0.90 0.98
N ALA A 245 -32.04 0.19 0.38
CA ALA A 245 -31.89 0.33 -1.06
C ALA A 245 -30.49 0.85 -1.38
N ILE A 246 -29.92 0.32 -2.46
CA ILE A 246 -28.65 0.78 -3.03
C ILE A 246 -28.90 1.22 -4.46
N TYR A 247 -28.47 2.43 -4.76
CA TYR A 247 -28.53 3.02 -6.08
C TYR A 247 -27.12 3.23 -6.63
N ARG A 248 -26.78 2.54 -7.72
CA ARG A 248 -25.55 2.72 -8.49
C ARG A 248 -25.69 4.00 -9.31
N VAL A 249 -24.98 5.05 -8.90
CA VAL A 249 -24.99 6.34 -9.59
C VAL A 249 -24.15 6.27 -10.87
N THR A 250 -23.03 5.56 -10.80
CA THR A 250 -22.05 5.33 -11.86
C THR A 250 -21.18 4.15 -11.45
N ASP A 251 -20.44 3.53 -12.37
CA ASP A 251 -19.63 2.33 -12.09
C ASP A 251 -18.69 2.46 -10.88
N TRP A 252 -18.24 3.67 -10.55
CA TRP A 252 -17.36 3.94 -9.41
C TRP A 252 -18.07 4.46 -8.15
N ALA A 253 -19.40 4.66 -8.14
CA ALA A 253 -20.12 5.17 -6.97
C ALA A 253 -21.54 4.61 -6.74
N ASP A 254 -21.81 4.26 -5.48
CA ASP A 254 -23.13 3.84 -5.00
C ASP A 254 -23.59 4.80 -3.89
N VAL A 255 -24.91 5.03 -3.81
CA VAL A 255 -25.59 5.67 -2.69
C VAL A 255 -26.49 4.65 -2.00
N ASN A 256 -26.54 4.67 -0.67
CA ASN A 256 -27.40 3.79 0.12
C ASN A 256 -28.33 4.59 1.04
N LEU A 257 -29.51 4.02 1.26
CA LEU A 257 -30.47 4.45 2.25
C LEU A 257 -31.11 3.22 2.89
N SER A 258 -31.08 3.14 4.20
CA SER A 258 -31.64 2.04 4.97
C SER A 258 -32.48 2.52 6.14
N TYR A 259 -33.43 1.66 6.53
CA TYR A 259 -34.22 1.78 7.74
C TYR A 259 -33.93 0.55 8.61
N GLU A 260 -33.24 0.81 9.71
CA GLU A 260 -32.65 -0.20 10.59
C GLU A 260 -33.29 -0.14 11.98
N ARG A 261 -33.29 -1.29 12.67
CA ARG A 261 -33.80 -1.46 14.04
C ARG A 261 -35.28 -1.10 14.22
N GLY A 262 -36.00 -0.83 13.12
CA GLY A 262 -37.39 -0.37 13.13
C GLY A 262 -37.58 1.08 13.63
N ASN A 263 -36.50 1.87 13.73
CA ASN A 263 -36.56 3.25 14.22
C ASN A 263 -35.42 4.16 13.74
N THR A 264 -34.39 3.64 13.06
CA THR A 264 -33.23 4.42 12.62
C THR A 264 -33.17 4.50 11.11
N VAL A 265 -32.89 5.69 10.58
CA VAL A 265 -32.53 5.89 9.18
C VAL A 265 -31.01 5.98 9.08
N MET A 266 -30.42 5.25 8.14
CA MET A 266 -29.01 5.37 7.80
C MET A 266 -28.85 5.75 6.33
N PHE A 267 -27.92 6.66 6.07
CA PHE A 267 -27.54 7.10 4.73
C PHE A 267 -26.03 6.96 4.55
N GLY A 268 -25.61 6.76 3.30
CA GLY A 268 -24.20 6.68 2.98
C GLY A 268 -23.91 6.58 1.49
N PHE A 269 -22.62 6.51 1.20
CA PHE A 269 -22.12 6.30 -0.15
C PHE A 269 -20.90 5.37 -0.14
N THR A 270 -20.64 4.77 -1.29
CA THR A 270 -19.50 3.89 -1.53
C THR A 270 -18.81 4.36 -2.80
N LEU A 271 -17.51 4.66 -2.73
CA LEU A 271 -16.66 4.91 -3.89
C LEU A 271 -15.83 3.65 -4.15
N ARG A 272 -15.73 3.22 -5.40
CA ARG A 272 -15.00 1.99 -5.76
C ARG A 272 -14.09 2.18 -6.97
N THR A 273 -12.99 1.46 -6.97
CA THR A 273 -12.13 1.24 -8.14
C THR A 273 -11.49 -0.14 -8.04
N ASN A 274 -10.77 -0.58 -9.07
CA ASN A 274 -10.05 -1.85 -9.05
C ASN A 274 -8.58 -1.63 -9.40
N PHE A 275 -7.69 -1.98 -8.47
CA PHE A 275 -6.24 -1.84 -8.63
C PHE A 275 -5.65 -2.72 -9.74
N ASN A 276 -6.32 -3.77 -10.21
CA ASN A 276 -5.87 -4.50 -11.40
C ASN A 276 -6.27 -3.82 -12.70
N ASP A 277 -7.36 -3.04 -12.69
CA ASP A 277 -7.92 -2.40 -13.88
C ASP A 277 -7.37 -0.98 -14.10
N MET A 278 -6.75 -0.37 -13.08
CA MET A 278 -6.15 0.96 -13.22
C MET A 278 -5.00 0.94 -14.25
N ARG A 279 -5.06 1.88 -15.18
CA ARG A 279 -4.06 2.09 -16.23
C ARG A 279 -3.68 3.57 -16.30
N PRO A 280 -2.41 3.90 -16.54
CA PRO A 280 -2.00 5.27 -16.74
C PRO A 280 -2.61 5.82 -18.03
N HIS A 281 -3.06 7.07 -18.00
CA HIS A 281 -3.58 7.81 -19.15
C HIS A 281 -2.73 9.07 -19.35
N TYR A 282 -1.43 8.88 -19.58
CA TYR A 282 -0.51 9.99 -19.83
C TYR A 282 -0.27 10.20 -21.32
N ASN A 283 0.17 11.41 -21.67
CA ASN A 283 0.67 11.71 -23.00
C ASN A 283 2.16 11.35 -23.07
N ASP A 284 2.55 10.56 -24.07
CA ASP A 284 3.93 10.14 -24.27
C ASP A 284 4.31 10.18 -25.76
N ASN A 285 5.61 10.28 -26.02
CA ASN A 285 6.16 10.19 -27.36
C ASN A 285 5.85 8.81 -27.96
N ALA A 286 5.43 8.78 -29.22
CA ALA A 286 5.27 7.53 -29.95
C ALA A 286 6.57 6.71 -29.91
N ARG A 287 6.42 5.38 -29.86
CA ARG A 287 7.56 4.47 -30.01
C ARG A 287 8.25 4.76 -31.35
N PRO A 288 9.59 4.80 -31.41
CA PRO A 288 10.31 5.03 -32.66
C PRO A 288 9.93 4.00 -33.71
N ALA A 289 9.64 4.46 -34.92
CA ALA A 289 9.42 3.59 -36.05
C ALA A 289 10.74 2.88 -36.42
N TYR A 290 10.64 1.60 -36.79
CA TYR A 290 11.79 0.87 -37.31
C TYR A 290 12.01 1.28 -38.77
N ARG A 291 13.12 1.97 -39.02
CA ARG A 291 13.57 2.48 -40.32
C ARG A 291 15.10 2.36 -40.34
N PRO A 292 15.62 1.17 -40.69
CA PRO A 292 17.05 0.92 -40.61
C PRO A 292 17.83 1.73 -41.66
N GLU A 293 18.76 2.53 -41.17
CA GLU A 293 19.80 3.26 -41.89
C GLU A 293 21.16 2.84 -41.30
N PRO A 294 21.68 1.64 -41.66
CA PRO A 294 22.91 1.10 -41.08
C PRO A 294 24.09 2.06 -41.27
N GLN A 295 24.97 2.09 -40.28
CA GLN A 295 26.22 2.88 -40.33
C GLN A 295 27.43 1.95 -40.43
N ASP A 296 28.56 2.52 -40.87
CA ASP A 296 29.84 1.82 -40.89
C ASP A 296 30.21 1.28 -39.48
N ALA A 297 31.15 0.34 -39.42
CA ALA A 297 31.64 -0.22 -38.15
C ALA A 297 32.23 0.84 -37.19
N ILE A 298 32.58 2.03 -37.69
CA ILE A 298 33.02 3.17 -36.88
C ILE A 298 31.82 4.05 -36.57
N LEU A 299 31.57 4.27 -35.27
CA LEU A 299 30.49 5.09 -34.76
C LEU A 299 30.59 6.54 -35.25
N GLN A 300 29.64 6.96 -36.08
CA GLN A 300 29.57 8.34 -36.57
C GLN A 300 29.01 9.26 -35.48
N HIS A 301 29.75 10.32 -35.14
CA HIS A 301 29.40 11.22 -34.03
C HIS A 301 27.98 11.79 -34.12
N SER A 302 27.56 12.27 -35.29
CA SER A 302 26.22 12.86 -35.50
C SER A 302 25.09 11.86 -35.31
N VAL A 303 25.30 10.62 -35.77
CA VAL A 303 24.33 9.52 -35.63
C VAL A 303 24.19 9.13 -34.17
N VAL A 304 25.30 8.87 -33.49
CA VAL A 304 25.28 8.46 -32.08
C VAL A 304 24.75 9.57 -31.16
N ALA A 305 25.04 10.84 -31.45
CA ALA A 305 24.47 11.96 -30.71
C ALA A 305 22.93 12.00 -30.79
N ASN A 306 22.37 11.71 -31.97
CA ASN A 306 20.92 11.59 -32.15
C ASN A 306 20.36 10.36 -31.40
N GLN A 307 21.02 9.20 -31.51
CA GLN A 307 20.62 7.99 -30.78
C GLN A 307 20.63 8.22 -29.26
N LEU A 308 21.69 8.82 -28.70
CA LEU A 308 21.78 9.16 -27.28
C LEU A 308 20.65 10.10 -26.84
N THR A 309 20.29 11.08 -27.67
CA THR A 309 19.17 11.99 -27.42
C THR A 309 17.84 11.22 -27.39
N LEU A 310 17.61 10.32 -28.34
CA LEU A 310 16.42 9.47 -28.38
C LEU A 310 16.39 8.49 -27.19
N LEU A 311 17.53 7.92 -26.80
CA LEU A 311 17.62 7.06 -25.62
C LEU A 311 17.21 7.83 -24.35
N LYS A 312 17.66 9.08 -24.21
CA LYS A 312 17.32 9.95 -23.09
C LYS A 312 15.85 10.34 -23.06
N TYR A 313 15.33 10.91 -24.14
CA TYR A 313 13.99 11.54 -24.13
C TYR A 313 12.86 10.62 -24.60
N ASN A 314 13.14 9.61 -25.43
CA ASN A 314 12.15 8.65 -25.91
C ASN A 314 12.19 7.34 -25.10
N ALA A 315 13.34 6.68 -24.98
CA ALA A 315 13.48 5.45 -24.18
C ALA A 315 13.54 5.69 -22.67
N GLY A 316 13.76 6.94 -22.23
CA GLY A 316 13.76 7.30 -20.81
C GLY A 316 15.01 6.87 -20.05
N LEU A 317 16.11 6.60 -20.76
CA LEU A 317 17.39 6.24 -20.17
C LEU A 317 18.19 7.51 -19.88
N ALA A 318 18.24 7.93 -18.62
CA ALA A 318 19.10 9.02 -18.17
C ALA A 318 20.58 8.64 -18.33
N ASP A 319 21.38 9.67 -18.67
CA ASP A 319 22.82 9.59 -18.92
C ASP A 319 23.25 8.40 -19.79
N PRO A 320 22.63 8.23 -20.98
CA PRO A 320 22.84 7.05 -21.78
C PRO A 320 24.28 7.00 -22.32
N LYS A 321 24.78 5.79 -22.49
CA LYS A 321 26.07 5.49 -23.13
C LYS A 321 25.86 4.45 -24.21
N ILE A 322 26.54 4.62 -25.33
CA ILE A 322 26.63 3.65 -26.43
C ILE A 322 28.09 3.29 -26.60
N GLN A 323 28.43 2.01 -26.53
CA GLN A 323 29.81 1.53 -26.66
C GLN A 323 29.87 0.25 -27.49
N VAL A 324 30.99 0.01 -28.18
CA VAL A 324 31.21 -1.18 -29.02
C VAL A 324 32.43 -1.95 -28.53
N LYS A 325 32.30 -3.28 -28.48
CA LYS A 325 33.41 -4.21 -28.24
C LYS A 325 33.17 -5.51 -29.03
N GLY A 326 34.02 -5.79 -30.01
CA GLY A 326 33.82 -6.91 -30.93
C GLY A 326 32.49 -6.80 -31.68
N ASP A 327 31.68 -7.86 -31.66
CA ASP A 327 30.37 -7.95 -32.32
C ASP A 327 29.20 -7.55 -31.40
N THR A 328 29.47 -6.86 -30.29
CA THR A 328 28.46 -6.49 -29.29
C THR A 328 28.38 -4.98 -29.10
N LEU A 329 27.15 -4.44 -29.20
CA LEU A 329 26.80 -3.07 -28.86
C LEU A 329 26.26 -3.02 -27.43
N TYR A 330 26.87 -2.18 -26.59
CA TYR A 330 26.47 -1.94 -25.21
C TYR A 330 25.73 -0.61 -25.14
N VAL A 331 24.52 -0.65 -24.58
CA VAL A 331 23.76 0.53 -24.19
C VAL A 331 23.65 0.51 -22.68
N THR A 332 23.99 1.60 -22.00
CA THR A 332 23.80 1.72 -20.54
C THR A 332 23.05 2.98 -20.21
N GLY A 333 22.15 2.94 -19.23
CA GLY A 333 21.50 4.16 -18.73
C GLY A 333 20.55 3.86 -17.57
N GLU A 334 20.10 4.91 -16.89
CA GLU A 334 19.16 4.80 -15.78
C GLU A 334 17.73 5.01 -16.26
N GLN A 335 16.87 4.01 -16.12
CA GLN A 335 15.47 4.14 -16.53
C GLN A 335 14.73 5.05 -15.54
N VAL A 336 14.34 6.25 -15.98
CA VAL A 336 13.67 7.24 -15.11
C VAL A 336 12.21 7.50 -15.50
N LYS A 337 11.80 7.06 -16.69
CA LYS A 337 10.52 7.43 -17.31
C LYS A 337 9.47 6.35 -17.14
N TYR A 338 9.78 5.13 -17.55
CA TYR A 338 8.86 4.00 -17.52
C TYR A 338 9.07 3.16 -16.28
N ARG A 339 7.97 2.91 -15.57
CA ARG A 339 7.92 2.05 -14.39
C ARG A 339 8.15 0.59 -14.76
N ASP A 340 7.52 0.13 -15.84
CA ASP A 340 7.85 -1.11 -16.55
C ASP A 340 9.06 -0.86 -17.46
N SER A 341 10.23 -1.33 -17.04
CA SER A 341 11.49 -1.14 -17.76
C SER A 341 11.48 -1.72 -19.18
N ARG A 342 10.64 -2.73 -19.45
CA ARG A 342 10.56 -3.38 -20.77
C ARG A 342 10.20 -2.39 -21.87
N GLU A 343 9.34 -1.40 -21.57
CA GLU A 343 9.01 -0.32 -22.51
C GLU A 343 10.26 0.48 -22.91
N GLY A 344 11.12 0.78 -21.94
CA GLY A 344 12.39 1.46 -22.15
C GLY A 344 13.37 0.62 -22.98
N ILE A 345 13.48 -0.68 -22.68
CA ILE A 345 14.34 -1.61 -23.41
C ILE A 345 13.88 -1.78 -24.85
N GLU A 346 12.58 -1.97 -25.10
CA GLU A 346 12.02 -2.07 -26.45
C GLU A 346 12.33 -0.83 -27.29
N ARG A 347 12.18 0.36 -26.70
CA ARG A 347 12.50 1.62 -27.37
C ARG A 347 14.01 1.77 -27.60
N ALA A 348 14.83 1.43 -26.61
CA ALA A 348 16.28 1.48 -26.75
C ALA A 348 16.76 0.57 -27.88
N ASN A 349 16.24 -0.66 -27.93
CA ASN A 349 16.49 -1.62 -29.01
C ASN A 349 16.10 -1.06 -30.37
N ARG A 350 14.91 -0.46 -30.53
CA ARG A 350 14.48 0.16 -31.80
C ARG A 350 15.39 1.32 -32.22
N ILE A 351 15.79 2.17 -31.27
CA ILE A 351 16.65 3.34 -31.53
C ILE A 351 18.01 2.89 -32.06
N VAL A 352 18.66 1.92 -31.40
CA VAL A 352 19.98 1.46 -31.84
C VAL A 352 19.92 0.55 -33.07
N MET A 353 18.80 -0.14 -33.30
CA MET A 353 18.59 -0.95 -34.49
C MET A 353 18.42 -0.11 -35.77
N ASN A 354 17.94 1.13 -35.66
CA ASN A 354 17.82 2.00 -36.83
C ASN A 354 19.18 2.33 -37.40
N ASP A 355 20.16 2.74 -36.59
CA ASP A 355 21.51 3.03 -37.06
C ASP A 355 22.53 2.05 -36.45
N LEU A 356 22.28 0.75 -36.60
CA LEU A 356 23.16 -0.27 -36.05
C LEU A 356 24.49 -0.29 -36.82
N PRO A 357 25.66 -0.27 -36.13
CA PRO A 357 26.95 -0.42 -36.80
C PRO A 357 27.13 -1.80 -37.45
N ASP A 358 27.83 -1.82 -38.58
CA ASP A 358 28.15 -3.06 -39.28
C ASP A 358 28.93 -4.05 -38.40
N GLY A 359 28.55 -5.34 -38.48
CA GLY A 359 29.23 -6.43 -37.76
C GLY A 359 28.67 -6.73 -36.37
N ILE A 360 27.73 -5.94 -35.84
CA ILE A 360 27.09 -6.19 -34.54
C ILE A 360 26.08 -7.34 -34.66
N ARG A 361 26.20 -8.32 -33.76
CA ARG A 361 25.32 -9.48 -33.64
C ARG A 361 24.50 -9.47 -32.35
N THR A 362 24.97 -8.76 -31.33
CA THR A 362 24.32 -8.74 -30.01
C THR A 362 24.19 -7.32 -29.51
N ILE A 363 23.00 -6.99 -29.00
CA ILE A 363 22.72 -5.75 -28.27
C ILE A 363 22.58 -6.08 -26.80
N ARG A 364 23.32 -5.37 -25.94
CA ARG A 364 23.24 -5.48 -24.49
C ARG A 364 22.81 -4.16 -23.90
N VAL A 365 21.56 -4.08 -23.45
CA VAL A 365 21.04 -2.90 -22.75
C VAL A 365 21.13 -3.14 -21.24
N THR A 366 21.99 -2.39 -20.55
CA THR A 366 22.21 -2.48 -19.11
C THR A 366 21.54 -1.33 -18.39
N GLU A 367 20.60 -1.67 -17.53
CA GLU A 367 19.91 -0.69 -16.69
C GLU A 367 20.70 -0.42 -15.43
N ASN A 368 20.87 0.86 -15.12
CA ASN A 368 21.51 1.32 -13.90
C ASN A 368 20.49 2.03 -13.01
N ARG A 369 20.78 2.10 -11.71
CA ARG A 369 20.03 2.94 -10.77
C ARG A 369 20.98 3.50 -9.74
N LEU A 370 21.05 4.82 -9.60
CA LEU A 370 22.02 5.48 -8.71
C LEU A 370 23.46 4.98 -8.94
N ASN A 371 23.90 4.92 -10.20
CA ASN A 371 25.20 4.35 -10.63
C ASN A 371 25.44 2.86 -10.32
N LEU A 372 24.50 2.16 -9.70
CA LEU A 372 24.59 0.71 -9.51
C LEU A 372 24.01 0.00 -10.73
N PRO A 373 24.78 -0.87 -11.40
CA PRO A 373 24.26 -1.64 -12.50
C PRO A 373 23.33 -2.75 -11.98
N GLN A 374 22.17 -2.90 -12.62
CA GLN A 374 21.08 -3.74 -12.14
C GLN A 374 20.99 -5.05 -12.92
N VAL A 375 20.77 -4.92 -14.22
CA VAL A 375 20.45 -6.04 -15.10
C VAL A 375 20.83 -5.69 -16.53
N THR A 376 21.30 -6.66 -17.28
CA THR A 376 21.54 -6.53 -18.72
C THR A 376 20.52 -7.37 -19.47
N THR A 377 19.83 -6.74 -20.41
CA THR A 377 19.02 -7.44 -21.40
C THR A 377 19.87 -7.69 -22.64
N GLU A 378 20.21 -8.94 -22.88
CA GLU A 378 20.92 -9.40 -24.07
C GLU A 378 19.91 -9.75 -25.15
N THR A 379 20.04 -9.13 -26.33
CA THR A 379 19.15 -9.31 -27.47
C THR A 379 19.96 -9.70 -28.71
N ASP A 380 19.55 -10.78 -29.37
CA ASP A 380 20.11 -11.17 -30.67
C ASP A 380 19.59 -10.24 -31.78
N VAL A 381 20.50 -9.67 -32.56
CA VAL A 381 20.17 -8.68 -33.60
C VAL A 381 19.33 -9.29 -34.73
N ALA A 382 19.64 -10.52 -35.15
CA ALA A 382 18.95 -11.16 -36.27
C ALA A 382 17.50 -11.51 -35.91
N SER A 383 17.28 -11.99 -34.68
CA SER A 383 15.97 -12.23 -34.11
C SER A 383 15.17 -10.93 -33.94
N LEU A 384 15.78 -9.88 -33.36
CA LEU A 384 15.13 -8.58 -33.20
C LEU A 384 14.74 -7.95 -34.54
N LYS A 385 15.62 -8.05 -35.54
CA LYS A 385 15.35 -7.57 -36.90
C LYS A 385 14.10 -8.20 -37.48
N ARG A 386 13.99 -9.54 -37.43
CA ARG A 386 12.80 -10.27 -37.92
C ARG A 386 11.52 -9.79 -37.23
N HIS A 387 11.57 -9.62 -35.91
CA HIS A 387 10.41 -9.16 -35.14
C HIS A 387 10.01 -7.71 -35.49
N LEU A 388 10.99 -6.84 -35.78
CA LEU A 388 10.72 -5.44 -36.16
C LEU A 388 10.26 -5.28 -37.62
N GLU A 389 10.71 -6.14 -38.53
CA GLU A 389 10.25 -6.17 -39.94
C GLU A 389 8.84 -6.78 -40.08
N GLY A 390 8.43 -7.56 -39.09
CA GLY A 390 7.16 -8.28 -39.07
C GLY A 390 7.26 -9.67 -39.68
N GLU A 391 6.48 -10.60 -39.16
CA GLU A 391 6.47 -11.99 -39.60
C GLU A 391 5.12 -12.37 -40.23
N PRO A 392 5.10 -13.30 -41.21
CA PRO A 392 3.84 -13.82 -41.72
C PRO A 392 2.99 -14.44 -40.62
N LEU A 393 1.67 -14.25 -40.71
CA LEU A 393 0.72 -14.75 -39.72
C LEU A 393 0.86 -16.28 -39.56
N GLY A 394 1.07 -16.74 -38.32
CA GLY A 394 1.31 -18.17 -38.00
C GLY A 394 2.76 -18.65 -38.13
N HIS A 395 3.70 -17.78 -38.51
CA HIS A 395 5.14 -18.05 -38.55
C HIS A 395 5.94 -17.18 -37.56
N GLU A 396 5.27 -16.67 -36.53
CA GLU A 396 5.90 -15.86 -35.48
C GLU A 396 7.00 -16.67 -34.78
N THR A 397 8.21 -16.12 -34.75
CA THR A 397 9.33 -16.71 -34.03
C THR A 397 9.59 -15.95 -32.74
N GLU A 398 10.05 -16.68 -31.73
CA GLU A 398 10.36 -16.08 -30.44
C GLU A 398 11.55 -15.12 -30.55
N LEU A 399 11.41 -13.93 -29.95
CA LEU A 399 12.51 -13.00 -29.80
C LEU A 399 13.57 -13.62 -28.89
N VAL A 400 14.78 -13.84 -29.41
CA VAL A 400 15.91 -14.36 -28.66
C VAL A 400 16.48 -13.23 -27.79
N GLN A 401 15.87 -13.08 -26.63
CA GLN A 401 16.21 -12.08 -25.63
C GLN A 401 16.23 -12.71 -24.25
N LYS A 402 17.25 -12.38 -23.44
CA LYS A 402 17.36 -12.87 -22.06
C LYS A 402 17.91 -11.80 -21.13
N ARG A 403 17.52 -11.89 -19.87
CA ARG A 403 18.04 -11.05 -18.79
C ARG A 403 19.16 -11.78 -18.07
N VAL A 404 20.27 -11.10 -17.85
CA VAL A 404 21.47 -11.65 -17.21
C VAL A 404 21.99 -10.67 -16.16
N GLU A 405 22.86 -11.15 -15.27
CA GLU A 405 23.61 -10.28 -14.37
C GLU A 405 24.29 -9.14 -15.14
N PRO A 406 24.38 -7.94 -14.55
CA PRO A 406 24.78 -6.76 -15.29
C PRO A 406 26.20 -6.89 -15.86
N ILE A 407 26.34 -6.55 -17.13
CA ILE A 407 27.58 -6.58 -17.91
C ILE A 407 27.92 -5.16 -18.33
N VAL A 408 28.88 -4.56 -17.63
CA VAL A 408 29.46 -3.26 -17.99
C VAL A 408 30.89 -3.49 -18.48
N PRO A 409 31.23 -3.13 -19.73
CA PRO A 409 32.57 -3.38 -20.26
C PRO A 409 33.61 -2.45 -19.61
N GLU A 410 34.72 -3.01 -19.11
CA GLU A 410 35.83 -2.23 -18.56
C GLU A 410 36.55 -1.40 -19.64
N THR A 411 36.69 -1.98 -20.83
CA THR A 411 37.33 -1.35 -22.00
C THR A 411 36.51 -1.63 -23.24
N THR A 412 36.44 -0.63 -24.11
CA THR A 412 35.68 -0.64 -25.36
C THR A 412 36.51 -0.04 -26.49
N GLU A 413 36.30 -0.50 -27.72
CA GLU A 413 37.00 0.00 -28.91
C GLU A 413 36.54 1.42 -29.26
N GLN A 414 35.24 1.67 -29.05
CA GLN A 414 34.58 2.93 -29.38
C GLN A 414 33.46 3.18 -28.36
N GLY A 415 33.16 4.44 -28.09
CA GLY A 415 32.02 4.78 -27.24
C GLY A 415 31.75 6.28 -27.14
N TRP A 416 30.47 6.61 -27.01
CA TRP A 416 29.96 7.96 -26.80
C TRP A 416 28.94 7.93 -25.67
N TYR A 417 28.81 9.05 -24.97
CA TYR A 417 27.90 9.16 -23.84
C TYR A 417 27.42 10.59 -23.68
N ILE A 418 26.27 10.74 -23.03
CA ILE A 418 25.87 12.04 -22.47
C ILE A 418 26.50 12.15 -21.09
N ASP A 419 27.20 13.25 -20.84
CA ASP A 419 27.81 13.52 -19.54
C ASP A 419 26.75 13.44 -18.43
N LYS A 420 27.05 12.62 -17.42
CA LYS A 420 26.22 12.50 -16.23
C LYS A 420 26.31 13.78 -15.41
N SER A 421 25.16 14.36 -15.07
CA SER A 421 25.14 15.45 -14.08
C SER A 421 25.59 14.92 -12.73
N ARG A 422 26.62 15.56 -12.15
CA ARG A 422 27.07 15.23 -10.79
C ARG A 422 26.26 15.92 -9.72
N PHE A 423 25.49 16.95 -10.07
CA PHE A 423 24.64 17.68 -9.15
C PHE A 423 23.19 17.60 -9.63
N ASP A 424 22.29 17.25 -8.71
CA ASP A 424 20.86 17.27 -8.94
C ASP A 424 20.16 18.01 -7.80
N PHE A 425 19.10 18.73 -8.14
CA PHE A 425 18.29 19.46 -7.17
C PHE A 425 16.83 19.38 -7.56
N HIS A 426 16.00 18.95 -6.61
CA HIS A 426 14.56 18.82 -6.81
C HIS A 426 13.79 19.28 -5.58
N ILE A 427 12.53 19.66 -5.80
CA ILE A 427 11.61 20.07 -4.74
C ILE A 427 10.34 19.23 -4.86
N ASP A 428 10.04 18.45 -3.83
CA ASP A 428 8.87 17.59 -3.80
C ASP A 428 7.83 18.11 -2.81
N PRO A 429 6.53 18.11 -3.17
CA PRO A 429 5.48 18.30 -2.19
C PRO A 429 5.42 17.07 -1.26
N VAL A 430 5.29 17.30 0.04
CA VAL A 430 5.22 16.25 1.04
C VAL A 430 3.96 16.45 1.88
N LEU A 431 3.19 15.38 2.04
CA LEU A 431 2.03 15.32 2.92
C LEU A 431 2.29 14.26 4.00
N ASN A 432 2.68 14.70 5.19
CA ASN A 432 2.67 13.86 6.38
C ASN A 432 1.25 13.87 6.95
N GLN A 433 0.68 12.71 7.25
CA GLN A 433 -0.69 12.62 7.75
C GLN A 433 -0.83 11.53 8.81
N SER A 434 -1.78 11.73 9.72
CA SER A 434 -2.20 10.75 10.71
C SER A 434 -3.71 10.84 10.88
N VAL A 435 -4.39 9.69 10.91
CA VAL A 435 -5.84 9.60 11.08
C VAL A 435 -6.13 8.96 12.44
N GLY A 436 -7.18 9.39 13.12
CA GLY A 436 -7.63 8.82 14.37
C GLY A 436 -6.85 9.28 15.59
N GLY A 437 -6.40 10.54 15.59
CA GLY A 437 -5.77 11.17 16.76
C GLY A 437 -6.80 11.58 17.82
N PRO A 438 -6.43 11.59 19.11
CA PRO A 438 -7.28 12.04 20.21
C PRO A 438 -7.80 13.47 20.04
N GLU A 439 -6.93 14.36 19.60
CA GLU A 439 -7.19 15.80 19.60
C GLU A 439 -7.80 16.27 18.30
N ASN A 440 -7.50 15.58 17.20
CA ASN A 440 -8.12 15.79 15.91
C ASN A 440 -8.15 14.48 15.12
N PHE A 441 -9.28 14.21 14.47
CA PHE A 441 -9.47 13.00 13.68
C PHE A 441 -8.49 12.92 12.51
N TYR A 442 -8.13 14.06 11.91
CA TYR A 442 -7.18 14.11 10.82
C TYR A 442 -6.10 15.15 11.10
N MET A 443 -4.89 14.66 11.34
CA MET A 443 -3.67 15.47 11.46
C MET A 443 -2.93 15.45 10.14
N TYR A 444 -2.44 16.60 9.70
CA TYR A 444 -1.67 16.73 8.48
C TYR A 444 -0.58 17.79 8.60
N GLN A 445 0.47 17.62 7.81
CA GLN A 445 1.48 18.61 7.53
C GLN A 445 1.82 18.52 6.05
N LEU A 446 1.39 19.56 5.34
CA LEU A 446 1.74 19.82 3.96
C LEU A 446 2.99 20.71 3.95
N GLY A 447 4.02 20.26 3.24
CA GLY A 447 5.25 21.02 3.07
C GLY A 447 5.92 20.75 1.73
N ALA A 448 7.06 21.37 1.54
CA ALA A 448 7.95 21.15 0.41
C ALA A 448 9.30 20.63 0.93
N MET A 449 9.80 19.57 0.33
CA MET A 449 11.11 19.00 0.59
C MET A 449 12.06 19.39 -0.53
N ALA A 450 13.03 20.26 -0.24
CA ALA A 450 14.11 20.58 -1.16
C ALA A 450 15.27 19.61 -0.94
N THR A 451 15.65 18.85 -1.97
CA THR A 451 16.73 17.87 -1.90
C THR A 451 17.83 18.26 -2.88
N ALA A 452 19.08 18.19 -2.42
CA ALA A 452 20.28 18.37 -3.23
C ALA A 452 21.15 17.12 -3.15
N ASP A 453 21.52 16.61 -4.32
CA ASP A 453 22.33 15.41 -4.50
C ASP A 453 23.62 15.77 -5.23
N LEU A 454 24.76 15.34 -4.69
CA LEU A 454 26.10 15.57 -5.23
C LEU A 454 26.90 14.27 -5.30
N TRP A 455 27.16 13.80 -6.52
CA TRP A 455 28.09 12.71 -6.82
C TRP A 455 29.53 13.23 -6.79
N VAL A 456 30.24 12.95 -5.69
CA VAL A 456 31.66 13.29 -5.52
C VAL A 456 32.52 12.37 -6.39
N THR A 457 32.15 11.10 -6.47
CA THR A 457 32.71 10.08 -7.39
C THR A 457 31.55 9.28 -7.99
N ASP A 458 31.82 8.30 -8.85
CA ASP A 458 30.75 7.44 -9.37
C ASP A 458 30.12 6.53 -8.30
N HIS A 459 30.78 6.38 -7.15
CA HIS A 459 30.35 5.53 -6.04
C HIS A 459 29.90 6.33 -4.81
N LEU A 460 30.36 7.57 -4.65
CA LEU A 460 30.13 8.39 -3.45
C LEU A 460 29.09 9.49 -3.73
N LEU A 461 27.89 9.32 -3.18
CA LEU A 461 26.78 10.26 -3.22
C LEU A 461 26.63 10.97 -1.86
N THR A 462 26.75 12.28 -1.87
CA THR A 462 26.38 13.13 -0.74
C THR A 462 25.01 13.75 -1.02
N THR A 463 24.08 13.60 -0.09
CA THR A 463 22.71 14.07 -0.25
C THR A 463 22.25 14.81 1.01
N GLY A 464 21.44 15.85 0.83
CA GLY A 464 20.78 16.56 1.92
C GLY A 464 19.39 17.01 1.53
N SER A 465 18.46 16.90 2.47
CA SER A 465 17.06 17.32 2.29
C SER A 465 16.64 18.29 3.39
N LEU A 466 16.08 19.42 2.99
CA LEU A 466 15.46 20.43 3.85
C LEU A 466 13.95 20.39 3.67
N PHE A 467 13.23 20.25 4.78
CA PHE A 467 11.78 20.35 4.79
C PHE A 467 11.36 21.77 5.17
N GLY A 468 10.42 22.33 4.42
CA GLY A 468 9.73 23.59 4.72
C GLY A 468 8.23 23.36 4.83
N ASN A 469 7.65 23.76 5.96
CA ASN A 469 6.24 23.65 6.28
C ASN A 469 5.44 24.72 5.53
N ILE A 470 4.32 24.33 4.92
CA ILE A 470 3.40 25.23 4.23
C ILE A 470 2.13 25.40 5.05
N ALA A 471 1.53 24.27 5.46
CA ALA A 471 0.32 24.24 6.27
C ALA A 471 0.28 22.97 7.11
N ASN A 472 -0.08 23.10 8.38
CA ASN A 472 -0.28 21.96 9.26
C ASN A 472 -1.34 22.27 10.32
N ASN A 473 -1.78 21.25 11.05
CA ASN A 473 -2.66 21.39 12.20
C ASN A 473 -2.11 20.67 13.45
N TYR A 474 -0.77 20.55 13.55
CA TYR A 474 -0.09 19.90 14.68
C TYR A 474 -0.06 20.75 15.95
N ASP A 475 -0.43 22.03 15.86
CA ASP A 475 -0.75 22.89 17.02
C ASP A 475 -1.87 22.31 17.88
N LYS A 476 -2.79 21.54 17.27
CA LYS A 476 -3.90 20.87 17.96
C LYS A 476 -3.51 19.60 18.70
N PHE A 477 -2.34 19.03 18.40
CA PHE A 477 -1.86 17.85 19.12
C PHE A 477 -1.48 18.30 20.53
N ASN A 478 -2.18 17.86 21.57
CA ASN A 478 -2.00 18.32 22.95
C ASN A 478 -1.35 17.25 23.85
N TYR A 479 -1.16 16.04 23.34
CA TYR A 479 -0.48 14.94 24.00
C TYR A 479 1.04 15.18 24.03
N THR A 480 1.53 15.91 25.04
CA THR A 480 2.96 16.19 25.26
C THR A 480 3.64 15.13 26.11
N ASN A 481 2.88 14.44 26.96
CA ASN A 481 3.36 13.42 27.87
C ASN A 481 2.53 12.15 27.66
N PRO A 482 3.04 11.14 26.92
CA PRO A 482 2.46 9.80 27.02
C PRO A 482 2.40 9.38 28.50
N PRO A 483 1.41 8.57 28.91
CA PRO A 483 1.41 7.92 30.21
C PRO A 483 2.79 7.31 30.48
N ASN A 484 3.22 7.27 31.75
CA ASN A 484 4.40 6.50 32.16
C ASN A 484 4.11 4.98 32.10
N ASP A 485 3.50 4.50 31.01
CA ASP A 485 3.10 3.12 30.80
C ASP A 485 4.16 2.29 30.05
N SER A 486 5.13 2.95 29.39
CA SER A 486 6.26 2.27 28.74
C SER A 486 7.59 2.60 29.41
N LYS A 487 8.44 1.59 29.55
CA LYS A 487 9.82 1.73 30.06
C LYS A 487 10.86 1.85 28.94
N LEU A 488 10.43 1.79 27.69
CA LEU A 488 11.32 1.84 26.54
C LEU A 488 11.85 3.27 26.29
N PRO A 489 13.07 3.41 25.75
CA PRO A 489 13.53 4.69 25.23
C PRO A 489 12.58 5.22 24.14
N ARG A 490 12.25 6.51 24.20
CA ARG A 490 11.37 7.16 23.22
C ARG A 490 12.10 7.40 21.90
N VAL A 491 11.90 6.52 20.92
CA VAL A 491 12.58 6.53 19.61
C VAL A 491 11.68 6.98 18.45
N ARG A 492 10.36 6.84 18.57
CA ARG A 492 9.36 7.29 17.58
C ARG A 492 8.25 8.14 18.18
N THR A 493 7.94 7.97 19.47
CA THR A 493 6.88 8.74 20.15
C THR A 493 7.24 10.22 20.37
N ARG A 494 8.41 10.69 19.93
CA ARG A 494 8.80 12.11 19.91
C ARG A 494 8.48 12.83 18.58
N VAL A 495 7.73 12.19 17.68
CA VAL A 495 7.48 12.72 16.33
C VAL A 495 6.92 14.14 16.33
N ARG A 496 6.01 14.47 17.25
CA ARG A 496 5.45 15.81 17.38
C ARG A 496 6.53 16.86 17.58
N GLU A 497 7.44 16.62 18.51
CA GLU A 497 8.46 17.59 18.88
C GLU A 497 9.39 17.91 17.69
N TYR A 498 9.60 16.98 16.77
CA TYR A 498 10.32 17.26 15.53
C TYR A 498 9.49 18.06 14.52
N VAL A 499 8.22 17.68 14.30
CA VAL A 499 7.37 18.28 13.24
C VAL A 499 6.79 19.65 13.61
N GLN A 500 6.94 20.11 14.86
CA GLN A 500 6.60 21.47 15.28
C GLN A 500 7.50 22.55 14.67
N ASN A 501 8.67 22.17 14.14
CA ASN A 501 9.56 23.12 13.47
C ASN A 501 9.06 23.39 12.05
N ASP A 502 8.94 24.67 11.68
CA ASP A 502 8.51 25.05 10.33
C ASP A 502 9.56 24.76 9.25
N VAL A 503 10.85 24.75 9.62
CA VAL A 503 11.94 24.40 8.71
C VAL A 503 12.93 23.51 9.46
N TYR A 504 13.29 22.37 8.88
CA TYR A 504 14.29 21.48 9.48
C TYR A 504 15.05 20.63 8.46
N VAL A 505 16.24 20.19 8.84
CA VAL A 505 17.04 19.22 8.07
C VAL A 505 16.47 17.84 8.28
N ASN A 506 15.86 17.29 7.23
CA ASN A 506 15.32 15.93 7.23
C ASN A 506 16.46 14.90 7.23
N ASN A 507 17.40 15.02 6.29
CA ASN A 507 18.62 14.21 6.22
C ASN A 507 19.79 15.03 5.66
N LEU A 508 21.01 14.57 5.95
CA LEU A 508 22.26 15.06 5.38
C LEU A 508 23.30 13.94 5.56
N GLN A 509 23.52 13.14 4.52
CA GLN A 509 24.32 11.92 4.60
C GLN A 509 25.19 11.71 3.36
N ALA A 510 26.34 11.07 3.55
CA ALA A 510 27.18 10.54 2.49
C ALA A 510 26.99 9.02 2.37
N ASN A 511 26.99 8.50 1.15
CA ASN A 511 26.70 7.11 0.83
C ASN A 511 27.70 6.63 -0.21
N TYR A 512 28.37 5.52 0.07
CA TYR A 512 29.23 4.81 -0.88
C TYR A 512 28.51 3.55 -1.35
N PHE A 513 28.29 3.42 -2.66
CA PHE A 513 27.62 2.28 -3.28
C PHE A 513 28.59 1.43 -4.11
N GLN A 514 28.46 0.11 -4.01
CA GLN A 514 29.29 -0.82 -4.78
C GLN A 514 28.50 -2.04 -5.25
N TYR A 515 28.72 -2.43 -6.49
CA TYR A 515 28.37 -3.76 -7.00
C TYR A 515 29.63 -4.64 -6.97
N PHE A 516 29.53 -5.81 -6.34
CA PHE A 516 30.66 -6.73 -6.15
C PHE A 516 30.66 -7.89 -7.16
N GLY A 517 29.68 -7.96 -8.06
CA GLY A 517 29.49 -9.08 -8.98
C GLY A 517 28.54 -10.15 -8.44
N ASN A 518 28.02 -10.99 -9.33
CA ASN A 518 27.21 -12.18 -8.99
C ASN A 518 26.01 -11.87 -8.07
N GLY A 519 25.32 -10.75 -8.31
CA GLY A 519 24.17 -10.34 -7.51
C GLY A 519 24.49 -9.76 -6.12
N PHE A 520 25.77 -9.53 -5.77
CA PHE A 520 26.14 -8.86 -4.52
C PHE A 520 26.24 -7.35 -4.67
N TYR A 521 25.52 -6.64 -3.80
CA TYR A 521 25.53 -5.18 -3.68
C TYR A 521 25.92 -4.79 -2.25
N GLY A 522 26.62 -3.67 -2.11
CA GLY A 522 26.97 -3.10 -0.81
C GLY A 522 26.76 -1.61 -0.76
N GLN A 523 26.49 -1.11 0.43
CA GLN A 523 26.57 0.30 0.74
C GLN A 523 27.15 0.57 2.12
N VAL A 524 27.82 1.71 2.25
CA VAL A 524 28.24 2.30 3.53
C VAL A 524 27.74 3.73 3.57
N TYR A 525 27.13 4.15 4.67
CA TYR A 525 26.56 5.49 4.80
C TYR A 525 26.82 6.09 6.18
N GLY A 526 26.82 7.43 6.24
CA GLY A 526 26.95 8.15 7.49
C GLY A 526 26.53 9.61 7.41
N GLY A 527 26.10 10.16 8.55
CA GLY A 527 25.62 11.52 8.69
C GLY A 527 24.29 11.59 9.45
N TYR A 528 23.44 12.56 9.10
CA TYR A 528 22.05 12.62 9.56
C TYR A 528 21.19 11.76 8.64
N LEU A 529 20.81 10.58 9.12
CA LEU A 529 20.19 9.54 8.29
C LEU A 529 18.69 9.78 8.09
N GLU A 530 18.03 10.25 9.14
CA GLU A 530 16.62 10.62 9.17
C GLU A 530 16.38 11.75 10.17
N THR A 531 15.15 12.28 10.24
CA THR A 531 14.76 13.40 11.12
C THR A 531 15.13 13.16 12.59
N MET A 532 15.03 11.91 13.05
CA MET A 532 15.22 11.55 14.47
C MET A 532 16.61 10.99 14.80
N PHE A 533 17.35 10.46 13.83
CA PHE A 533 18.61 9.76 14.08
C PHE A 533 19.70 10.14 13.07
N GLY A 534 20.92 10.27 13.57
CA GLY A 534 22.13 10.30 12.77
C GLY A 534 23.11 9.25 13.24
N GLY A 535 24.10 8.90 12.43
CA GLY A 535 25.03 7.83 12.73
C GLY A 535 25.74 7.33 11.49
N ALA A 536 26.21 6.09 11.54
CA ALA A 536 26.81 5.41 10.40
C ALA A 536 26.38 3.94 10.37
N GLY A 537 26.37 3.37 9.17
CA GLY A 537 26.00 1.98 8.95
C GLY A 537 26.48 1.44 7.62
N ALA A 538 26.27 0.14 7.44
CA ALA A 538 26.55 -0.57 6.21
C ALA A 538 25.44 -1.59 5.93
N GLU A 539 25.22 -1.88 4.66
CA GLU A 539 24.31 -2.91 4.19
C GLU A 539 24.97 -3.72 3.08
N VAL A 540 24.73 -5.04 3.08
CA VAL A 540 25.08 -5.93 1.98
C VAL A 540 23.81 -6.68 1.56
N LEU A 541 23.56 -6.77 0.26
CA LEU A 541 22.44 -7.49 -0.33
C LEU A 541 22.96 -8.51 -1.33
N TYR A 542 22.50 -9.75 -1.22
CA TYR A 542 22.59 -10.75 -2.26
C TYR A 542 21.23 -10.90 -2.94
N ARG A 543 21.17 -10.56 -4.22
CA ARG A 543 19.96 -10.64 -5.05
C ARG A 543 20.37 -11.00 -6.48
N PRO A 544 20.21 -12.25 -6.92
CA PRO A 544 20.38 -12.63 -8.32
C PRO A 544 19.27 -12.05 -9.21
N VAL A 545 19.56 -11.87 -10.50
CA VAL A 545 18.56 -11.47 -11.51
C VAL A 545 17.43 -12.48 -11.58
N ASP A 546 16.19 -12.00 -11.58
CA ASP A 546 14.95 -12.80 -11.68
C ASP A 546 14.80 -13.91 -10.63
N SER A 547 15.52 -13.78 -9.52
CA SER A 547 15.37 -14.68 -8.38
C SER A 547 14.12 -14.33 -7.58
N ASN A 548 13.40 -15.38 -7.16
CA ASN A 548 12.28 -15.30 -6.21
C ASN A 548 12.75 -15.09 -4.75
N TRP A 549 14.04 -14.93 -4.51
CA TRP A 549 14.58 -14.71 -3.17
C TRP A 549 15.80 -13.79 -3.17
N ALA A 550 15.97 -13.09 -2.05
CA ALA A 550 17.15 -12.27 -1.76
C ALA A 550 17.45 -12.28 -0.26
N PHE A 551 18.70 -11.97 0.10
CA PHE A 551 19.13 -11.85 1.50
C PHE A 551 19.90 -10.56 1.71
N GLY A 552 19.47 -9.77 2.69
CA GLY A 552 20.13 -8.52 3.09
C GLY A 552 20.62 -8.61 4.53
N ILE A 553 21.76 -7.99 4.81
CA ILE A 553 22.24 -7.74 6.18
C ILE A 553 22.56 -6.25 6.32
N ASP A 554 22.08 -5.64 7.39
CA ASP A 554 22.44 -4.27 7.77
C ASP A 554 22.94 -4.19 9.21
N ALA A 555 23.86 -3.26 9.45
CA ALA A 555 24.39 -2.94 10.77
C ALA A 555 24.65 -1.44 10.90
N ASN A 556 24.18 -0.86 12.01
CA ASN A 556 24.15 0.57 12.23
C ASN A 556 24.51 0.91 13.67
N TYR A 557 25.18 2.05 13.85
CA TYR A 557 25.35 2.71 15.13
C TYR A 557 24.81 4.12 15.02
N VAL A 558 23.75 4.42 15.76
CA VAL A 558 23.00 5.67 15.63
C VAL A 558 22.83 6.36 16.97
N LYS A 559 22.70 7.68 16.92
CA LYS A 559 22.47 8.58 18.04
C LYS A 559 21.23 9.41 17.75
N GLN A 560 20.35 9.55 18.74
CA GLN A 560 19.11 10.30 18.56
C GLN A 560 19.44 11.79 18.47
N ARG A 561 18.90 12.45 17.44
CA ARG A 561 19.02 13.89 17.18
C ARG A 561 18.19 14.65 18.21
N ASP A 562 18.63 15.83 18.63
CA ASP A 562 17.81 16.67 19.51
C ASP A 562 16.59 17.22 18.75
N TRP A 563 15.49 17.48 19.45
CA TRP A 563 14.22 17.95 18.87
C TRP A 563 13.82 19.36 19.34
N ARG A 564 14.57 19.94 20.31
CA ARG A 564 14.16 21.15 21.04
C ARG A 564 14.00 22.40 20.17
N SER A 565 14.72 22.47 19.05
CA SER A 565 14.63 23.55 18.07
C SER A 565 15.18 23.08 16.72
N ALA A 566 14.85 23.79 15.64
CA ALA A 566 15.44 23.55 14.33
C ALA A 566 16.98 23.60 14.33
N GLN A 567 17.59 24.47 15.16
CA GLN A 567 19.04 24.49 15.32
C GLN A 567 19.56 23.30 16.13
N ASP A 568 18.83 22.89 17.18
CA ASP A 568 19.21 21.75 18.00
C ASP A 568 19.06 20.41 17.26
N MET A 569 18.22 20.32 16.22
CA MET A 569 18.15 19.13 15.34
C MET A 569 19.46 18.77 14.62
N MET A 570 20.46 19.67 14.66
CA MET A 570 21.85 19.43 14.24
C MET A 570 22.77 18.99 15.39
N LYS A 571 22.22 18.71 16.56
CA LYS A 571 22.89 18.15 17.74
C LYS A 571 22.32 16.78 18.04
N PHE A 572 23.01 16.06 18.92
CA PHE A 572 22.59 14.76 19.39
C PHE A 572 22.30 14.78 20.89
N THR A 573 21.29 14.01 21.29
CA THR A 573 21.00 13.67 22.69
C THR A 573 21.97 12.60 23.20
N ASP A 574 21.98 12.28 24.48
CA ASP A 574 22.88 11.24 25.01
C ASP A 574 22.47 9.80 24.63
N TYR A 575 21.29 9.61 24.02
CA TYR A 575 20.83 8.29 23.61
C TYR A 575 21.53 7.80 22.33
N SER A 576 22.18 6.65 22.42
CA SER A 576 22.79 5.95 21.29
C SER A 576 22.48 4.47 21.33
N VAL A 577 22.38 3.86 20.15
CA VAL A 577 21.96 2.46 20.01
C VAL A 577 22.62 1.82 18.79
N LYS A 578 22.92 0.52 18.92
CA LYS A 578 23.28 -0.34 17.80
C LYS A 578 22.00 -0.96 17.26
N THR A 579 21.79 -0.95 15.94
CA THR A 579 20.63 -1.58 15.31
C THR A 579 21.07 -2.27 14.03
N GLY A 580 20.47 -3.39 13.70
CA GLY A 580 20.90 -4.21 12.57
C GLY A 580 19.99 -5.40 12.37
N HIS A 581 19.81 -5.81 11.12
CA HIS A 581 18.88 -6.87 10.75
C HIS A 581 19.48 -7.80 9.70
N LEU A 582 19.17 -9.09 9.83
CA LEU A 582 19.20 -10.04 8.74
C LEU A 582 17.80 -10.09 8.14
N THR A 583 17.67 -9.86 6.84
CA THR A 583 16.39 -9.85 6.14
C THR A 583 16.39 -10.84 4.98
N ALA A 584 15.40 -11.72 4.97
CA ALA A 584 15.08 -12.57 3.84
C ALA A 584 13.89 -11.99 3.07
N TYR A 585 14.00 -12.00 1.75
CA TYR A 585 12.95 -11.60 0.82
C TYR A 585 12.56 -12.83 0.01
N TRP A 586 11.26 -13.06 -0.15
CA TRP A 586 10.75 -14.22 -0.87
C TRP A 586 9.47 -13.88 -1.62
N THR A 587 9.45 -14.19 -2.92
CA THR A 587 8.29 -14.16 -3.79
C THR A 587 7.87 -15.62 -4.06
N PRO A 588 6.78 -16.12 -3.45
CA PRO A 588 6.37 -17.50 -3.61
C PRO A 588 6.05 -17.84 -5.08
N SER A 589 6.48 -19.00 -5.57
CA SER A 589 6.24 -19.38 -6.97
C SER A 589 4.77 -19.55 -7.32
N PHE A 590 3.92 -19.82 -6.32
CA PHE A 590 2.46 -19.93 -6.46
C PHE A 590 1.72 -18.58 -6.31
N ALA A 591 2.43 -17.50 -5.97
CA ALA A 591 1.89 -16.16 -5.76
C ALA A 591 2.96 -15.12 -6.15
N GLN A 592 3.23 -15.00 -7.46
CA GLN A 592 4.32 -14.17 -8.00
C GLN A 592 4.12 -12.66 -7.80
N ASP A 593 2.92 -12.28 -7.42
CA ASP A 593 2.46 -10.94 -7.06
C ASP A 593 2.63 -10.64 -5.56
N VAL A 594 3.07 -11.62 -4.75
CA VAL A 594 3.26 -11.49 -3.31
C VAL A 594 4.74 -11.41 -2.96
N LEU A 595 5.10 -10.45 -2.12
CA LEU A 595 6.42 -10.35 -1.51
C LEU A 595 6.30 -10.57 0.00
N VAL A 596 7.06 -11.54 0.51
CA VAL A 596 7.27 -11.78 1.93
C VAL A 596 8.66 -11.29 2.30
N LYS A 597 8.73 -10.37 3.26
CA LYS A 597 9.95 -9.85 3.85
C LYS A 597 9.97 -10.22 5.33
N ALA A 598 10.98 -11.01 5.73
CA ALA A 598 11.17 -11.43 7.10
C ALA A 598 12.52 -10.90 7.60
N SER A 599 12.49 -10.02 8.60
CA SER A 599 13.66 -9.42 9.22
C SER A 599 13.82 -9.93 10.65
N VAL A 600 15.04 -10.22 11.09
CA VAL A 600 15.36 -10.53 12.50
C VAL A 600 16.56 -9.71 12.94
N GLY A 601 16.51 -9.13 14.14
CA GLY A 601 17.56 -8.20 14.54
C GLY A 601 17.29 -7.43 15.82
N GLN A 602 18.04 -6.33 15.97
CA GLN A 602 17.90 -5.37 17.07
C GLN A 602 17.35 -4.04 16.55
N TYR A 603 16.31 -3.54 17.21
CA TYR A 603 15.55 -2.34 16.85
C TYR A 603 16.05 -1.10 17.60
N LEU A 604 15.48 0.06 17.30
CA LEU A 604 15.94 1.37 17.81
C LEU A 604 15.81 1.52 19.33
N ALA A 605 14.83 0.88 19.97
CA ALA A 605 14.70 0.89 21.43
C ALA A 605 15.66 -0.11 22.13
N GLY A 606 16.52 -0.80 21.35
CA GLY A 606 17.49 -1.78 21.85
C GLY A 606 16.90 -3.18 22.04
N ASP A 607 15.61 -3.34 21.80
CA ASP A 607 14.88 -4.60 21.80
C ASP A 607 15.24 -5.48 20.60
N LYS A 608 15.13 -6.80 20.78
CA LYS A 608 15.47 -7.81 19.78
C LYS A 608 14.24 -8.60 19.39
N GLY A 609 14.07 -8.84 18.11
CA GLY A 609 12.88 -9.50 17.61
C GLY A 609 12.90 -9.77 16.12
N GLY A 610 11.71 -9.98 15.57
CA GLY A 610 11.51 -10.16 14.15
C GLY A 610 10.32 -9.38 13.62
N THR A 611 10.43 -8.93 12.37
CA THR A 611 9.39 -8.28 11.60
C THR A 611 9.01 -9.17 10.43
N LEU A 612 7.71 -9.43 10.26
CA LEU A 612 7.15 -10.03 9.07
C LEU A 612 6.35 -8.95 8.33
N ASP A 613 6.71 -8.70 7.07
CA ASP A 613 6.01 -7.81 6.15
C ASP A 613 5.58 -8.63 4.93
N ILE A 614 4.29 -8.58 4.61
CA ILE A 614 3.70 -9.25 3.47
C ILE A 614 3.00 -8.19 2.62
N SER A 615 3.35 -8.13 1.34
CA SER A 615 2.73 -7.20 0.39
C SER A 615 2.30 -7.88 -0.90
N LYS A 616 1.20 -7.38 -1.46
CA LYS A 616 0.66 -7.80 -2.76
C LYS A 616 0.81 -6.66 -3.77
N HIS A 617 1.28 -7.01 -4.95
CA HIS A 617 1.45 -6.13 -6.11
C HIS A 617 0.30 -6.37 -7.08
N PHE A 618 -0.42 -5.30 -7.45
CA PHE A 618 -1.49 -5.36 -8.44
C PHE A 618 -0.97 -4.98 -9.82
N ASP A 619 -1.70 -5.32 -10.88
CA ASP A 619 -1.27 -5.07 -12.28
C ASP A 619 -1.01 -3.58 -12.57
N SER A 620 -1.70 -2.68 -11.86
CA SER A 620 -1.46 -1.23 -11.96
C SER A 620 -0.17 -0.76 -11.31
N GLY A 621 0.60 -1.63 -10.66
CA GLY A 621 1.78 -1.29 -9.84
C GLY A 621 1.45 -0.84 -8.42
N VAL A 622 0.17 -0.68 -8.07
CA VAL A 622 -0.26 -0.46 -6.68
C VAL A 622 0.20 -1.63 -5.82
N VAL A 623 0.73 -1.32 -4.64
CA VAL A 623 1.16 -2.31 -3.66
C VAL A 623 0.38 -2.10 -2.37
N VAL A 624 -0.22 -3.16 -1.84
CA VAL A 624 -0.86 -3.15 -0.52
C VAL A 624 -0.13 -4.13 0.37
N GLY A 625 0.38 -3.66 1.51
CA GLY A 625 1.14 -4.49 2.44
C GLY A 625 0.74 -4.31 3.88
N GLY A 626 1.12 -5.28 4.70
CA GLY A 626 0.94 -5.29 6.14
C GLY A 626 2.16 -5.87 6.82
N TYR A 627 2.51 -5.31 7.97
CA TYR A 627 3.66 -5.75 8.75
C TYR A 627 3.31 -5.92 10.23
N ALA A 628 4.01 -6.84 10.88
CA ALA A 628 3.97 -7.04 12.32
C ALA A 628 5.38 -7.31 12.85
N THR A 629 5.75 -6.66 13.95
CA THR A 629 7.04 -6.78 14.62
C THR A 629 6.86 -7.24 16.04
N ILE A 630 7.35 -8.44 16.36
CA ILE A 630 7.32 -9.02 17.70
C ILE A 630 8.74 -9.02 18.25
N THR A 631 8.93 -8.51 19.46
CA THR A 631 10.24 -8.43 20.11
C THR A 631 10.22 -9.05 21.49
N ASN A 632 11.37 -9.08 22.15
CA ASN A 632 11.55 -9.64 23.49
C ASN A 632 11.00 -8.75 24.61
N VAL A 633 10.36 -7.62 24.28
CA VAL A 633 9.74 -6.70 25.25
C VAL A 633 8.42 -7.28 25.74
N SER A 634 8.20 -7.24 27.05
CA SER A 634 6.94 -7.70 27.64
C SER A 634 5.78 -6.72 27.36
N PRO A 635 4.52 -7.19 27.31
CA PRO A 635 3.34 -6.32 27.20
C PRO A 635 3.23 -5.22 28.28
N ASP A 636 3.87 -5.38 29.43
CA ASP A 636 3.87 -4.36 30.49
C ASP A 636 4.94 -3.28 30.27
N GLU A 637 6.01 -3.59 29.55
CA GLU A 637 7.04 -2.62 29.19
C GLU A 637 6.73 -1.89 27.88
N TYR A 638 5.95 -2.53 27.01
CA TYR A 638 5.51 -1.99 25.73
C TYR A 638 4.50 -0.84 25.89
N GLY A 639 3.64 -0.92 26.90
CA GLY A 639 2.54 0.02 27.17
C GLY A 639 1.20 -0.52 26.67
N GLU A 640 0.39 0.32 26.03
CA GLU A 640 -0.81 -0.12 25.31
C GLU A 640 -0.43 -0.86 24.01
N GLY A 641 -1.05 -2.02 23.78
CA GLY A 641 -0.68 -2.98 22.74
C GLY A 641 0.49 -3.90 23.12
N ASP A 642 0.67 -4.97 22.37
CA ASP A 642 1.67 -6.01 22.67
C ASP A 642 2.83 -6.05 21.65
N PHE A 643 2.64 -5.47 20.46
CA PHE A 643 3.61 -5.51 19.37
C PHE A 643 3.33 -4.40 18.33
N THR A 644 4.33 -4.08 17.49
CA THR A 644 4.19 -3.05 16.44
C THR A 644 3.53 -3.68 15.22
N LYS A 645 2.51 -3.03 14.65
CA LYS A 645 1.82 -3.50 13.44
C LYS A 645 1.33 -2.34 12.61
N GLY A 646 1.21 -2.53 11.30
CA GLY A 646 0.65 -1.52 10.41
C GLY A 646 0.35 -2.09 9.03
N VAL A 647 -0.37 -1.30 8.25
CA VAL A 647 -0.65 -1.57 6.83
C VAL A 647 -0.31 -0.35 6.01
N TYR A 648 -0.01 -0.54 4.74
CA TYR A 648 0.36 0.53 3.84
C TYR A 648 -0.11 0.26 2.42
N VAL A 649 -0.33 1.33 1.68
CA VAL A 649 -0.61 1.32 0.24
C VAL A 649 0.42 2.20 -0.44
N SER A 650 1.14 1.64 -1.42
CA SER A 650 2.05 2.39 -2.29
C SER A 650 1.46 2.49 -3.68
N ILE A 651 1.19 3.71 -4.12
CA ILE A 651 0.47 4.03 -5.34
C ILE A 651 1.43 4.70 -6.33
N PRO A 652 1.66 4.12 -7.52
CA PRO A 652 2.42 4.77 -8.57
C PRO A 652 1.77 6.09 -9.02
N LEU A 653 2.58 7.14 -9.16
CA LEU A 653 2.09 8.46 -9.56
C LEU A 653 1.77 8.56 -11.05
N ASP A 654 2.33 7.68 -11.89
CA ASP A 654 2.04 7.60 -13.33
C ASP A 654 0.58 7.29 -13.64
N LEU A 655 -0.14 6.69 -12.69
CA LEU A 655 -1.59 6.47 -12.77
C LEU A 655 -2.40 7.79 -12.78
N PHE A 656 -1.82 8.89 -12.30
CA PHE A 656 -2.51 10.18 -12.15
C PHE A 656 -1.74 11.38 -12.74
N SER A 657 -0.50 11.20 -13.20
CA SER A 657 0.29 12.26 -13.82
C SER A 657 0.04 12.37 -15.32
N SER A 658 0.36 13.54 -15.88
CA SER A 658 0.25 13.82 -17.31
C SER A 658 1.33 13.17 -18.18
N GLY A 659 2.43 12.72 -17.55
CA GLY A 659 3.56 12.05 -18.19
C GLY A 659 3.97 10.78 -17.41
N PRO A 660 4.71 9.86 -18.04
CA PRO A 660 5.27 8.70 -17.35
C PRO A 660 6.21 9.11 -16.21
N THR A 661 6.18 8.37 -15.12
CA THR A 661 7.11 8.54 -13.99
C THR A 661 7.27 7.23 -13.22
N ARG A 662 8.40 7.08 -12.54
CA ARG A 662 8.64 5.97 -11.61
C ARG A 662 8.31 6.32 -10.15
N SER A 663 7.90 7.56 -9.89
CA SER A 663 7.58 8.03 -8.54
C SER A 663 6.34 7.35 -7.97
N ARG A 664 6.32 7.17 -6.64
CA ARG A 664 5.23 6.52 -5.91
C ARG A 664 4.85 7.36 -4.71
N ALA A 665 3.55 7.47 -4.43
CA ALA A 665 3.04 7.92 -3.13
C ALA A 665 2.87 6.72 -2.21
N ALA A 666 3.05 6.91 -0.90
CA ALA A 666 2.78 5.89 0.10
C ALA A 666 1.85 6.45 1.16
N VAL A 667 0.84 5.66 1.53
CA VAL A 667 -0.09 5.95 2.63
C VAL A 667 0.00 4.79 3.61
N GLY A 668 0.47 5.07 4.83
CA GLY A 668 0.55 4.09 5.91
C GLY A 668 -0.53 4.33 6.96
N TRP A 669 -1.02 3.25 7.55
CA TRP A 669 -1.84 3.26 8.75
C TRP A 669 -1.21 2.37 9.80
N THR A 670 -0.91 2.95 10.96
CA THR A 670 -0.43 2.25 12.15
C THR A 670 -1.42 2.54 13.26
N PRO A 671 -2.15 1.55 13.82
CA PRO A 671 -3.22 1.79 14.78
C PRO A 671 -2.74 2.58 15.99
N LEU A 672 -1.54 2.24 16.49
CA LEU A 672 -0.86 2.90 17.59
C LEU A 672 0.66 2.87 17.37
N THR A 673 1.27 4.05 17.24
CA THR A 673 2.74 4.17 17.12
C THR A 673 3.38 4.10 18.51
N ARG A 674 4.10 3.01 18.80
CA ARG A 674 4.90 2.81 20.02
C ARG A 674 6.39 2.69 19.69
N ASP A 675 7.23 2.66 20.71
CA ASP A 675 8.69 2.72 20.56
C ASP A 675 9.36 1.35 20.33
N GLY A 676 8.71 0.24 20.71
CA GLY A 676 9.24 -1.11 20.50
C GLY A 676 9.11 -1.59 19.05
N GLY A 677 10.08 -2.38 18.58
CA GLY A 677 10.06 -2.97 17.24
C GLY A 677 10.23 -1.96 16.09
N GLN A 678 10.79 -0.78 16.38
CA GLN A 678 10.96 0.30 15.40
C GLN A 678 12.30 0.19 14.67
N GLN A 679 12.26 0.10 13.34
CA GLN A 679 13.46 0.07 12.49
C GLN A 679 13.97 1.49 12.20
N LEU A 680 15.28 1.60 11.94
CA LEU A 680 15.90 2.83 11.46
C LEU A 680 15.38 3.18 10.06
N GLY A 681 14.91 4.43 9.89
CA GLY A 681 14.59 4.95 8.57
C GLY A 681 15.87 5.24 7.80
N ARG A 682 16.09 4.50 6.71
CA ARG A 682 17.25 4.65 5.82
C ARG A 682 16.77 5.19 4.48
N LYS A 683 17.36 6.31 4.01
CA LYS A 683 16.99 6.93 2.72
C LYS A 683 17.18 5.98 1.54
N PHE A 684 18.25 5.19 1.57
CA PHE A 684 18.57 4.20 0.54
C PHE A 684 18.59 2.80 1.16
N GLN A 685 17.80 1.89 0.61
CA GLN A 685 17.83 0.47 0.95
C GLN A 685 18.19 -0.32 -0.30
N LEU A 686 19.18 -1.22 -0.22
CA LEU A 686 19.68 -1.91 -1.41
C LEU A 686 18.59 -2.73 -2.10
N TYR A 687 17.64 -3.29 -1.35
CA TYR A 687 16.54 -4.06 -1.94
C TYR A 687 15.63 -3.18 -2.80
N ASP A 688 15.30 -1.97 -2.35
CA ASP A 688 14.44 -1.05 -3.10
C ASP A 688 15.18 -0.44 -4.30
N MET A 689 16.47 -0.15 -4.14
CA MET A 689 17.34 0.32 -5.22
C MET A 689 17.56 -0.72 -6.32
N THR A 690 17.45 -2.01 -5.99
CA THR A 690 17.64 -3.11 -6.94
C THR A 690 16.34 -3.69 -7.48
N SER A 691 15.24 -2.94 -7.38
CA SER A 691 13.90 -3.40 -7.79
C SER A 691 13.85 -3.88 -9.24
N ASP A 692 14.62 -3.25 -10.13
CA ASP A 692 14.72 -3.58 -11.55
C ASP A 692 15.25 -4.99 -11.82
N LYS A 693 15.87 -5.66 -10.84
CA LYS A 693 16.30 -7.06 -11.02
C LYS A 693 15.14 -8.05 -11.09
N ASN A 694 13.93 -7.68 -10.70
CA ASN A 694 12.75 -8.54 -10.76
C ASN A 694 11.89 -8.19 -11.99
N ILE A 695 11.69 -9.17 -12.89
CA ILE A 695 10.84 -9.06 -14.08
C ILE A 695 9.39 -8.62 -13.79
N ASN A 696 8.87 -8.94 -12.62
CA ASN A 696 7.49 -8.64 -12.23
C ASN A 696 7.36 -7.32 -11.48
N PHE A 697 8.45 -6.60 -11.22
CA PHE A 697 8.38 -5.30 -10.58
C PHE A 697 7.81 -4.27 -11.57
N ARG A 698 6.51 -4.01 -11.44
CA ARG A 698 5.77 -3.14 -12.35
C ARG A 698 5.45 -1.79 -11.80
#